data_AF-A0A5B8XWF8-F1
#
_entry.id   AF-A0A5B8XWF8-F1
#
_cell.length_a   1.000
_cell.length_b   1.000
_cell.length_c   1.000
_cell.angle_alpha   90.00
_cell.angle_beta   90.00
_cell.angle_gamma   90.00
#
_symmetry.space_group_name_H-M   'P 1'
#
loop_
_entity.id
_entity.type
_entity.pdbx_description
1 polymer ?
#
loop_
_entity_poly.entity_id
_entity_poly.type
_entity_poly.pdbx_seq_one_letter_code
_entity_poly.pdbx_strand_id
1 'polypeptide(L)'
;MAFPTLKIACVALVGASLLMVSCSDDVDQTPSGPVQCEPGSVYNPITGVCSPTGNNNPDPPNNTSSNNVVSTNNMSGNNSNNISNNQTNNQTTTNNTMGSDRCLPGLDSDEDGLENECECFLGTNPYLADTDGDGLEDGEEDANGSCDFDPGETDPRSADTDSDGLNDGDEITANTDPLAPDSDGDGIPDGAEVASGCMNPLETDTDGDGLPDDLEDSNGDGELGTCVNRMFDPQCAGGESDPCVVDTDGDGTPDSGEAQYRQCLPEDTQNLIVAQKVDNMNANYQLVHDASASVFPVSTTTSAPVEAHVFEDATARYTGFVLSFDPSGETNPVLLGDALVGSIQAEYPSAARRVSGRRVVTHDGFEAAVASIVDLPAGTSLSAARDALLAEIAGVMPSEISHGATTAIAGDTSPTVFVHQVVSRSASQAIVVGALVTLDDYQNTAIRTGYLVDDLTGGNSLAGQMDQAVEECVAYTVTAKPKVDIIISIDGSGSMNDEQNRLASFVTTFTTLLTNSNLDWRAAVTRPDCNDNMGLSQDMTDLISAHCQAIPIPIGFPFPGFGGKTGELVAGGFTGDPSELQNRLDPSTFESGGEYTISALTAAADRALPRSDTDATKFRTEAAVVLIAITDEEDEFFQDALSFGNSQSITLDATQEAELETETQPWIDFLLRPEIGATSFGIVWPPGEACPSGNGAAVAHAVAAIANGTGGSVGSICQADIASTLQEIANATAGIASGLRLRGAPLPPTLKVVHGEAVSGNISDMPRSRADGFDYDSIVNRVKFTGTTPPQTGDRVVIPYRRWENSVFVCQTNADCPSEQKLECLDGECR
;
A
#
# COMPACT_ATOMS: atom_id res chain seq x y z
N MET A 1 -60.26 6.99 -24.41
CA MET A 1 -61.44 7.74 -23.94
C MET A 1 -60.95 8.94 -23.14
N ALA A 2 -61.61 10.09 -23.30
CA ALA A 2 -61.13 11.41 -22.89
C ALA A 2 -61.59 11.84 -21.48
N PHE A 3 -60.71 12.58 -20.78
CA PHE A 3 -60.88 13.77 -19.89
C PHE A 3 -62.10 13.94 -18.95
N PRO A 4 -61.91 14.60 -17.78
CA PRO A 4 -61.87 16.08 -17.65
C PRO A 4 -60.71 16.59 -16.75
N THR A 5 -59.94 17.66 -17.04
CA THR A 5 -60.15 19.13 -17.08
C THR A 5 -60.74 19.80 -15.83
N LEU A 6 -59.92 20.65 -15.18
CA LEU A 6 -60.30 22.02 -14.79
C LEU A 6 -59.08 22.97 -14.88
N LYS A 7 -59.31 24.15 -15.46
CA LYS A 7 -58.36 25.26 -15.77
C LYS A 7 -58.70 26.48 -14.89
N ILE A 8 -57.79 27.49 -14.97
CA ILE A 8 -57.94 28.98 -14.89
C ILE A 8 -57.18 29.56 -13.68
N ALA A 9 -56.30 30.59 -13.74
CA ALA A 9 -55.80 31.56 -14.75
C ALA A 9 -54.51 32.25 -14.20
N CYS A 10 -53.48 32.56 -15.02
CA CYS A 10 -53.04 33.90 -15.54
C CYS A 10 -52.72 34.99 -14.48
N VAL A 11 -51.72 35.88 -14.55
CA VAL A 11 -50.72 36.36 -15.55
C VAL A 11 -49.80 37.38 -14.81
N ALA A 12 -48.53 37.51 -15.19
CA ALA A 12 -47.85 38.80 -15.45
C ALA A 12 -46.38 38.62 -15.86
N LEU A 13 -46.08 39.06 -17.08
CA LEU A 13 -44.78 39.26 -17.70
C LEU A 13 -44.37 40.72 -17.52
N VAL A 14 -43.12 41.05 -17.18
CA VAL A 14 -42.46 42.30 -17.63
C VAL A 14 -40.97 42.03 -17.80
N GLY A 15 -40.44 42.38 -18.98
CA GLY A 15 -39.01 42.57 -19.22
C GLY A 15 -38.71 44.00 -19.64
N ALA A 16 -37.49 44.47 -19.34
CA ALA A 16 -36.70 45.57 -19.98
C ALA A 16 -35.42 45.73 -19.13
N SER A 17 -34.18 45.48 -19.59
CA SER A 17 -33.31 46.20 -20.55
C SER A 17 -32.89 47.64 -20.16
N LEU A 18 -31.58 47.75 -19.86
CA LEU A 18 -30.60 48.86 -19.96
C LEU A 18 -30.81 50.20 -19.21
N LEU A 19 -29.86 50.56 -18.33
CA LEU A 19 -28.83 51.60 -18.58
C LEU A 19 -27.81 51.76 -17.42
N MET A 20 -26.58 52.06 -17.82
CA MET A 20 -25.32 52.17 -17.08
C MET A 20 -25.21 53.41 -16.17
N VAL A 21 -24.41 53.31 -15.10
CA VAL A 21 -23.41 54.28 -14.55
C VAL A 21 -22.60 53.47 -13.50
N SER A 22 -21.44 52.86 -13.83
CA SER A 22 -20.05 53.35 -13.72
C SER A 22 -19.57 53.78 -12.31
N CYS A 23 -18.69 52.96 -11.73
CA CYS A 23 -17.35 53.27 -11.15
C CYS A 23 -16.60 51.91 -11.17
N SER A 24 -15.58 51.68 -12.01
CA SER A 24 -14.14 52.04 -11.86
C SER A 24 -13.61 51.57 -10.49
N ASP A 25 -12.67 50.63 -10.34
CA ASP A 25 -11.53 50.24 -11.20
C ASP A 25 -11.25 48.71 -11.18
N ASP A 26 -10.82 48.18 -12.33
CA ASP A 26 -10.01 46.95 -12.49
C ASP A 26 -8.69 47.08 -11.68
N VAL A 27 -8.05 46.02 -11.16
CA VAL A 27 -7.34 44.96 -11.90
C VAL A 27 -7.22 43.67 -11.06
N ASP A 28 -7.43 42.58 -11.78
CA ASP A 28 -7.22 41.15 -11.54
C ASP A 28 -5.86 40.77 -10.90
N GLN A 29 -5.81 39.65 -10.15
CA GLN A 29 -4.83 38.54 -10.20
C GLN A 29 -4.89 37.68 -8.90
N THR A 30 -4.76 36.37 -9.11
CA THR A 30 -5.08 35.17 -8.30
C THR A 30 -4.08 34.83 -7.16
N PRO A 31 -3.97 33.56 -6.71
CA PRO A 31 -4.52 32.95 -5.49
C PRO A 31 -3.52 32.82 -4.32
N SER A 32 -4.03 32.45 -3.15
CA SER A 32 -3.29 32.15 -1.91
C SER A 32 -2.16 31.13 -2.08
N GLY A 33 -0.91 31.56 -1.85
CA GLY A 33 0.30 30.71 -1.74
C GLY A 33 0.59 30.23 -0.29
N PRO A 34 1.71 29.49 -0.09
CA PRO A 34 2.01 28.78 1.16
C PRO A 34 2.41 29.72 2.31
N VAL A 35 2.10 29.34 3.54
CA VAL A 35 2.43 30.09 4.77
C VAL A 35 3.95 30.19 4.92
N GLN A 36 4.52 31.40 4.88
CA GLN A 36 5.94 31.67 5.11
C GLN A 36 6.16 32.13 6.55
N CYS A 37 6.98 31.41 7.31
CA CYS A 37 7.43 31.82 8.66
C CYS A 37 8.52 32.91 8.56
N GLU A 38 8.66 33.76 9.59
CA GLU A 38 9.70 34.80 9.62
C GLU A 38 11.12 34.22 9.75
N PRO A 39 12.17 34.92 9.24
CA PRO A 39 13.55 34.45 9.30
C PRO A 39 13.99 34.12 10.74
N GLY A 40 14.46 32.89 10.97
CA GLY A 40 14.86 32.39 12.29
C GLY A 40 13.78 31.61 13.05
N SER A 41 12.68 31.24 12.38
CA SER A 41 11.65 30.34 12.93
C SER A 41 11.41 29.13 12.02
N VAL A 42 11.05 28.00 12.62
CA VAL A 42 10.76 26.74 11.91
C VAL A 42 9.26 26.48 11.97
N TYR A 43 8.66 26.15 10.81
CA TYR A 43 7.25 25.77 10.69
C TYR A 43 7.03 24.35 11.20
N ASN A 44 6.09 24.15 12.12
CA ASN A 44 5.66 22.81 12.54
C ASN A 44 4.37 22.41 11.79
N PRO A 45 4.42 21.41 10.88
CA PRO A 45 3.26 21.02 10.07
C PRO A 45 2.18 20.25 10.86
N ILE A 46 2.47 19.72 12.05
CA ILE A 46 1.51 19.01 12.90
C ILE A 46 0.67 19.99 13.73
N THR A 47 1.23 21.13 14.11
CA THR A 47 0.56 22.11 15.00
C THR A 47 0.15 23.42 14.30
N GLY A 48 0.64 23.67 13.08
CA GLY A 48 0.30 24.87 12.29
C GLY A 48 0.89 26.18 12.82
N VAL A 49 1.95 26.12 13.64
CA VAL A 49 2.56 27.29 14.32
C VAL A 49 4.08 27.35 14.07
N CYS A 50 4.62 28.55 13.82
CA CYS A 50 6.07 28.81 13.71
C CYS A 50 6.69 29.01 15.11
N SER A 51 7.86 28.41 15.38
CA SER A 51 8.59 28.55 16.67
C SER A 51 10.05 29.03 16.49
N PRO A 52 10.62 29.84 17.42
CA PRO A 52 12.00 30.36 17.31
C PRO A 52 13.05 29.29 17.65
N THR A 53 14.21 29.32 16.97
CA THR A 53 15.37 28.48 17.29
C THR A 53 16.08 28.96 18.57
N GLY A 54 16.32 28.04 19.51
CA GLY A 54 17.01 28.32 20.77
C GLY A 54 18.53 28.14 20.66
N ASN A 55 19.29 29.17 21.04
CA ASN A 55 20.76 29.16 21.02
C ASN A 55 21.32 28.26 22.13
N ASN A 56 22.00 27.17 21.77
CA ASN A 56 22.84 26.41 22.69
C ASN A 56 24.28 26.38 22.17
N ASN A 57 25.12 27.20 22.81
CA ASN A 57 26.59 27.14 22.73
C ASN A 57 27.12 26.01 23.63
N PRO A 58 28.05 25.17 23.16
CA PRO A 58 28.98 24.49 24.04
C PRO A 58 30.42 24.95 23.79
N ASP A 59 31.03 25.60 24.79
CA ASP A 59 32.49 25.74 24.90
C ASP A 59 33.17 24.36 24.95
N PRO A 60 34.40 24.20 24.44
CA PRO A 60 35.31 23.16 24.90
C PRO A 60 36.44 23.72 25.80
N PRO A 61 36.87 22.99 26.85
CA PRO A 61 37.93 23.41 27.76
C PRO A 61 39.32 22.80 27.43
N ASN A 62 40.33 23.62 27.69
CA ASN A 62 41.61 23.29 28.34
C ASN A 62 42.61 22.29 27.72
N ASN A 63 43.77 22.86 27.36
CA ASN A 63 45.08 22.23 27.15
C ASN A 63 45.67 21.66 28.45
N THR A 64 46.13 20.39 28.45
CA THR A 64 47.31 19.96 29.22
C THR A 64 48.01 18.72 28.65
N SER A 65 49.25 18.93 28.19
CA SER A 65 50.48 18.21 28.59
C SER A 65 50.79 16.76 28.11
N SER A 66 51.95 16.62 27.44
CA SER A 66 53.14 15.83 27.85
C SER A 66 53.67 14.73 26.89
N ASN A 67 54.93 14.95 26.46
CA ASN A 67 56.06 13.98 26.28
C ASN A 67 55.96 12.96 25.12
N ASN A 68 57.02 12.48 24.44
CA ASN A 68 58.49 12.55 24.51
C ASN A 68 59.02 11.97 23.16
N VAL A 69 59.94 12.60 22.42
CA VAL A 69 61.41 12.32 22.32
C VAL A 69 61.84 10.88 21.93
N VAL A 70 62.62 10.75 20.84
CA VAL A 70 63.97 10.11 20.66
C VAL A 70 64.16 9.81 19.14
N SER A 71 64.93 10.56 18.34
CA SER A 71 66.39 10.53 18.09
C SER A 71 67.01 9.23 17.53
N THR A 72 67.62 9.29 16.34
CA THR A 72 69.02 8.82 16.10
C THR A 72 69.69 9.50 14.90
N ASN A 73 70.96 9.85 15.10
CA ASN A 73 71.90 10.53 14.21
C ASN A 73 72.75 9.56 13.33
N ASN A 74 73.40 10.13 12.31
CA ASN A 74 74.87 10.18 12.09
C ASN A 74 75.54 9.37 10.95
N MET A 75 76.27 10.08 10.07
CA MET A 75 77.73 9.99 9.80
C MET A 75 78.10 11.09 8.77
N SER A 76 78.90 12.14 9.04
CA SER A 76 80.35 12.26 9.36
C SER A 76 81.31 12.09 8.17
N GLY A 77 82.12 13.13 7.89
CA GLY A 77 83.22 13.10 6.90
C GLY A 77 84.01 14.43 6.80
N ASN A 78 85.15 14.49 7.47
CA ASN A 78 85.92 15.68 7.90
C ASN A 78 87.04 16.17 6.93
N ASN A 79 87.30 17.50 6.95
CA ASN A 79 88.62 18.17 7.14
C ASN A 79 89.65 18.39 5.99
N SER A 80 90.04 19.66 5.71
CA SER A 80 91.30 20.29 6.19
C SER A 80 91.92 21.41 5.32
N ASN A 81 92.33 22.48 6.03
CA ASN A 81 93.50 23.39 5.87
C ASN A 81 93.48 24.55 4.85
N ASN A 82 94.13 25.73 5.03
CA ASN A 82 94.61 26.61 6.12
C ASN A 82 95.52 27.66 5.41
N ILE A 83 95.47 28.96 5.77
CA ILE A 83 96.60 29.92 5.99
C ILE A 83 96.30 31.41 5.66
N SER A 84 96.26 32.19 6.75
CA SER A 84 96.78 33.56 7.04
C SER A 84 96.13 34.89 6.60
N ASN A 85 95.65 35.62 7.63
CA ASN A 85 96.09 36.94 8.16
C ASN A 85 96.69 37.98 7.17
N ASN A 86 96.38 39.29 7.18
CA ASN A 86 96.21 40.21 8.31
C ASN A 86 95.77 41.62 7.80
N GLN A 87 94.95 42.30 8.61
CA GLN A 87 94.96 43.73 8.94
C GLN A 87 94.56 44.86 7.93
N THR A 88 93.41 45.46 8.25
CA THR A 88 93.13 46.90 8.46
C THR A 88 93.54 47.92 7.39
N ASN A 89 92.55 48.52 6.71
CA ASN A 89 92.09 49.88 7.01
C ASN A 89 91.04 50.36 5.99
N ASN A 90 89.92 50.81 6.54
CA ASN A 90 89.06 51.90 6.11
C ASN A 90 89.51 52.68 4.87
N GLN A 91 88.71 52.64 3.81
CA GLN A 91 88.50 53.83 2.99
C GLN A 91 87.07 53.81 2.42
N THR A 92 86.36 54.92 2.67
CA THR A 92 85.33 55.48 1.79
C THR A 92 85.37 54.94 0.36
N THR A 93 84.18 54.58 -0.14
CA THR A 93 83.77 54.46 -1.54
C THR A 93 84.55 53.49 -2.43
N THR A 94 83.92 52.37 -2.82
CA THR A 94 83.41 52.06 -4.18
C THR A 94 82.97 50.58 -4.28
N ASN A 95 81.74 50.35 -4.78
CA ASN A 95 81.15 49.18 -5.46
C ASN A 95 81.91 47.82 -5.48
N ASN A 96 81.28 46.75 -4.96
CA ASN A 96 80.78 45.59 -5.75
C ASN A 96 80.08 44.54 -4.83
N THR A 97 78.76 44.39 -5.03
CA THR A 97 77.94 43.16 -5.18
C THR A 97 78.37 41.82 -4.53
N MET A 98 77.57 41.39 -3.56
CA MET A 98 76.95 40.04 -3.44
C MET A 98 76.02 40.04 -2.20
N GLY A 99 74.96 40.85 -2.27
CA GLY A 99 74.00 41.04 -1.16
C GLY A 99 72.99 42.18 -1.34
N SER A 100 72.87 42.75 -2.53
CA SER A 100 71.86 43.79 -2.86
C SER A 100 71.03 43.43 -4.09
N ASP A 101 71.19 42.23 -4.62
CA ASP A 101 70.74 41.92 -5.99
C ASP A 101 69.41 41.15 -6.03
N ARG A 102 68.87 40.78 -4.86
CA ARG A 102 67.68 39.92 -4.73
C ARG A 102 66.42 40.52 -5.34
N CYS A 103 66.26 41.84 -5.31
CA CYS A 103 65.11 42.53 -5.92
C CYS A 103 65.56 43.59 -6.93
N LEU A 104 66.66 43.33 -7.65
CA LEU A 104 67.19 44.34 -8.58
C LEU A 104 66.42 44.37 -9.90
N PRO A 105 66.03 45.57 -10.39
CA PRO A 105 65.41 45.72 -11.70
C PRO A 105 66.35 45.27 -12.84
N GLY A 106 65.83 44.54 -13.83
CA GLY A 106 66.57 44.11 -15.03
C GLY A 106 67.57 42.97 -14.82
N LEU A 107 67.55 42.33 -13.64
CA LEU A 107 68.28 41.10 -13.36
C LEU A 107 67.25 39.98 -13.18
N ASP A 108 67.53 38.82 -13.75
CA ASP A 108 66.79 37.56 -13.64
C ASP A 108 67.90 36.54 -13.30
N SER A 109 67.86 36.01 -12.08
CA SER A 109 69.04 35.36 -11.47
C SER A 109 69.01 33.83 -11.56
N ASP A 110 67.82 33.29 -11.75
CA ASP A 110 67.42 31.90 -11.99
C ASP A 110 67.26 31.60 -13.48
N GLU A 111 67.10 32.64 -14.30
CA GLU A 111 66.91 32.59 -15.75
C GLU A 111 65.58 31.96 -16.19
N ASP A 112 64.50 32.21 -15.44
CA ASP A 112 63.14 31.71 -15.69
C ASP A 112 62.26 32.67 -16.51
N GLY A 113 62.79 33.86 -16.82
CA GLY A 113 62.09 34.88 -17.58
C GLY A 113 61.40 35.96 -16.74
N LEU A 114 61.41 35.85 -15.40
CA LEU A 114 60.88 36.84 -14.48
C LEU A 114 62.02 37.64 -13.81
N GLU A 115 61.90 38.97 -13.76
CA GLU A 115 62.96 39.79 -13.16
C GLU A 115 62.90 39.76 -11.62
N ASN A 116 64.06 39.74 -10.95
CA ASN A 116 64.24 39.80 -9.50
C ASN A 116 63.36 40.87 -8.79
N GLU A 117 63.17 42.05 -9.39
CA GLU A 117 62.27 43.09 -8.83
C GLU A 117 60.80 42.62 -8.80
N CYS A 118 60.37 41.93 -9.86
CA CYS A 118 59.03 41.38 -10.07
C CYS A 118 58.72 40.24 -9.10
N GLU A 119 59.64 39.28 -9.00
CA GLU A 119 59.58 38.15 -8.05
C GLU A 119 59.45 38.63 -6.60
N CYS A 120 60.15 39.71 -6.23
CA CYS A 120 60.01 40.31 -4.90
C CYS A 120 58.65 40.98 -4.65
N PHE A 121 57.93 41.41 -5.70
CA PHE A 121 56.57 41.95 -5.58
C PHE A 121 55.54 40.83 -5.43
N LEU A 122 55.63 39.77 -6.24
CA LEU A 122 54.80 38.58 -6.14
C LEU A 122 55.06 37.82 -4.83
N GLY A 123 56.30 37.88 -4.34
CA GLY A 123 56.74 37.18 -3.13
C GLY A 123 57.35 35.81 -3.42
N THR A 124 57.74 35.56 -4.67
CA THR A 124 58.46 34.38 -5.11
C THR A 124 59.96 34.47 -4.77
N ASN A 125 60.76 33.45 -5.09
CA ASN A 125 62.17 33.39 -4.69
C ASN A 125 63.12 33.65 -5.87
N PRO A 126 63.83 34.81 -5.88
CA PRO A 126 64.70 35.27 -6.99
C PRO A 126 65.98 34.51 -7.30
N TYR A 127 66.06 33.25 -6.89
CA TYR A 127 67.15 32.32 -7.17
C TYR A 127 66.64 30.87 -7.37
N LEU A 128 65.33 30.66 -7.44
CA LEU A 128 64.66 29.41 -7.79
C LEU A 128 63.67 29.71 -8.92
N ALA A 129 63.94 29.15 -10.10
CA ALA A 129 63.12 29.31 -11.30
C ALA A 129 61.66 28.85 -11.15
N ASP A 130 61.36 28.06 -10.13
CA ASP A 130 60.06 27.48 -9.80
C ASP A 130 59.99 27.51 -8.27
N THR A 131 59.21 28.44 -7.74
CA THR A 131 59.23 28.81 -6.33
C THR A 131 58.47 27.82 -5.46
N ASP A 132 57.31 27.33 -5.91
CA ASP A 132 56.47 26.40 -5.16
C ASP A 132 56.71 24.93 -5.53
N GLY A 133 57.41 24.69 -6.63
CA GLY A 133 58.00 23.41 -7.00
C GLY A 133 57.05 22.48 -7.74
N ASP A 134 56.07 23.03 -8.46
CA ASP A 134 55.01 22.28 -9.13
C ASP A 134 55.39 21.85 -10.56
N GLY A 135 56.48 22.40 -11.10
CA GLY A 135 57.01 22.12 -12.42
C GLY A 135 56.79 23.21 -13.48
N LEU A 136 56.08 24.28 -13.15
CA LEU A 136 56.00 25.51 -13.93
C LEU A 136 57.01 26.54 -13.40
N GLU A 137 57.63 27.29 -14.31
CA GLU A 137 58.58 28.33 -13.92
C GLU A 137 57.83 29.63 -13.52
N ASP A 138 58.32 30.41 -12.53
CA ASP A 138 57.61 31.60 -12.01
C ASP A 138 57.26 32.61 -13.15
N GLY A 139 58.13 32.70 -14.15
CA GLY A 139 57.93 33.52 -15.35
C GLY A 139 56.97 32.94 -16.40
N GLU A 140 56.70 31.63 -16.38
CA GLU A 140 55.65 30.98 -17.17
C GLU A 140 54.27 31.25 -16.56
N GLU A 141 54.18 31.36 -15.24
CA GLU A 141 52.96 31.63 -14.51
C GLU A 141 52.57 33.12 -14.58
N ASP A 142 53.53 34.06 -14.46
CA ASP A 142 53.32 35.49 -14.83
C ASP A 142 53.72 35.73 -16.30
N ALA A 143 53.08 35.00 -17.23
CA ALA A 143 53.41 35.03 -18.65
C ALA A 143 53.39 36.45 -19.28
N ASN A 144 52.62 37.36 -18.69
CA ASN A 144 52.49 38.74 -19.16
C ASN A 144 53.53 39.70 -18.54
N GLY A 145 54.22 39.28 -17.48
CA GLY A 145 55.26 40.02 -16.76
C GLY A 145 54.70 41.24 -16.02
N SER A 146 53.48 41.15 -15.50
CA SER A 146 52.80 42.25 -14.79
C SER A 146 53.34 42.45 -13.39
N CYS A 147 53.99 41.44 -12.82
CA CYS A 147 54.35 41.34 -11.41
C CYS A 147 53.13 41.34 -10.46
N ASP A 148 51.98 40.86 -10.93
CA ASP A 148 50.75 40.66 -10.15
C ASP A 148 50.10 39.34 -10.55
N PHE A 149 49.25 38.78 -9.68
CA PHE A 149 48.45 37.60 -10.04
C PHE A 149 47.20 38.06 -10.80
N ASP A 150 47.19 37.89 -12.12
CA ASP A 150 46.10 38.30 -12.98
C ASP A 150 45.07 37.16 -13.20
N PRO A 151 43.78 37.47 -13.41
CA PRO A 151 42.78 36.46 -13.77
C PRO A 151 43.14 35.76 -15.10
N GLY A 152 43.38 34.45 -15.05
CA GLY A 152 43.80 33.65 -16.20
C GLY A 152 45.26 33.19 -16.18
N GLU A 153 45.99 33.48 -15.10
CA GLU A 153 47.33 33.01 -14.77
C GLU A 153 47.27 32.19 -13.46
N THR A 154 48.23 31.28 -13.24
CA THR A 154 48.42 30.52 -11.99
C THR A 154 49.22 31.35 -10.95
N ASP A 155 49.11 31.06 -9.65
CA ASP A 155 49.86 31.81 -8.61
C ASP A 155 51.20 31.11 -8.39
N PRO A 156 52.36 31.73 -8.73
CA PRO A 156 53.69 31.10 -8.66
C PRO A 156 54.23 30.84 -7.23
N ARG A 157 53.32 30.81 -6.25
CA ARG A 157 53.60 30.49 -4.84
C ARG A 157 52.63 29.44 -4.31
N SER A 158 51.69 29.01 -5.13
CA SER A 158 50.70 27.99 -4.84
C SER A 158 50.82 26.93 -5.91
N ALA A 159 51.48 25.82 -5.58
CA ALA A 159 51.67 24.69 -6.49
C ALA A 159 50.36 24.04 -7.01
N ASP A 160 49.20 24.50 -6.53
CA ASP A 160 47.83 24.07 -6.80
C ASP A 160 46.98 25.34 -6.61
N THR A 161 46.69 26.03 -7.71
CA THR A 161 46.10 27.39 -7.70
C THR A 161 44.61 27.37 -7.41
N ASP A 162 43.87 26.38 -7.92
CA ASP A 162 42.43 26.26 -7.71
C ASP A 162 42.04 25.36 -6.52
N SER A 163 43.04 24.73 -5.90
CA SER A 163 42.96 23.98 -4.65
C SER A 163 42.14 22.69 -4.74
N ASP A 164 42.22 22.00 -5.86
CA ASP A 164 41.50 20.76 -6.15
C ASP A 164 42.29 19.49 -5.75
N GLY A 165 43.60 19.64 -5.49
CA GLY A 165 44.51 18.58 -5.08
C GLY A 165 45.43 18.05 -6.19
N LEU A 166 45.31 18.53 -7.42
CA LEU A 166 46.27 18.37 -8.51
C LEU A 166 47.13 19.63 -8.60
N ASN A 167 48.41 19.48 -8.94
CA ASN A 167 49.30 20.61 -9.05
C ASN A 167 49.20 21.23 -10.46
N ASP A 168 49.34 22.55 -10.60
CA ASP A 168 49.09 23.26 -11.88
C ASP A 168 49.95 22.70 -13.03
N GLY A 169 51.23 22.37 -12.76
CA GLY A 169 52.11 21.70 -13.73
C GLY A 169 51.67 20.28 -14.15
N ASP A 170 51.06 19.52 -13.24
CA ASP A 170 50.52 18.19 -13.51
C ASP A 170 49.19 18.27 -14.29
N GLU A 171 48.38 19.30 -14.03
CA GLU A 171 47.12 19.59 -14.74
C GLU A 171 47.36 19.90 -16.22
N ILE A 172 48.35 20.74 -16.53
CA ILE A 172 48.78 21.01 -17.91
C ILE A 172 49.19 19.71 -18.63
N THR A 173 49.74 18.75 -17.89
CA THR A 173 50.12 17.44 -18.44
C THR A 173 48.90 16.53 -18.66
N ALA A 174 47.90 16.59 -17.77
CA ALA A 174 46.61 15.91 -17.89
C ALA A 174 45.68 16.54 -18.96
N ASN A 175 45.94 17.80 -19.34
CA ASN A 175 45.09 18.67 -20.16
C ASN A 175 43.80 19.14 -19.44
N THR A 176 43.84 19.19 -18.11
CA THR A 176 42.85 19.88 -17.29
C THR A 176 43.19 21.38 -17.21
N ASP A 177 42.29 22.21 -16.70
CA ASP A 177 42.47 23.67 -16.61
C ASP A 177 42.90 24.05 -15.18
N PRO A 178 44.15 24.51 -14.94
CA PRO A 178 44.70 24.76 -13.59
C PRO A 178 44.07 25.93 -12.82
N LEU A 179 42.96 26.46 -13.34
CA LEU A 179 42.17 27.52 -12.74
C LEU A 179 40.70 27.09 -12.56
N ALA A 180 40.37 25.84 -12.88
CA ALA A 180 39.05 25.26 -12.81
C ALA A 180 39.13 23.89 -12.12
N PRO A 181 38.67 23.77 -10.87
CA PRO A 181 38.92 22.61 -10.02
C PRO A 181 38.12 21.35 -10.42
N ASP A 182 37.48 21.34 -11.59
CA ASP A 182 36.60 20.31 -12.16
C ASP A 182 36.41 20.67 -13.65
N SER A 183 37.17 20.00 -14.51
CA SER A 183 37.36 20.37 -15.90
C SER A 183 36.22 19.92 -16.82
N ASP A 184 35.52 18.83 -16.50
CA ASP A 184 34.37 18.36 -17.29
C ASP A 184 33.01 18.75 -16.70
N GLY A 185 33.00 19.19 -15.44
CA GLY A 185 31.87 19.80 -14.75
C GLY A 185 30.86 18.80 -14.21
N ASP A 186 31.28 17.56 -13.91
CA ASP A 186 30.41 16.55 -13.31
C ASP A 186 30.27 16.67 -11.79
N GLY A 187 31.22 17.35 -11.12
CA GLY A 187 31.21 17.61 -9.69
C GLY A 187 32.28 16.86 -8.88
N ILE A 188 33.12 16.04 -9.52
CA ILE A 188 34.33 15.46 -8.92
C ILE A 188 35.54 16.35 -9.26
N PRO A 189 36.43 16.67 -8.30
CA PRO A 189 37.63 17.46 -8.63
C PRO A 189 38.66 16.69 -9.45
N ASP A 190 39.34 17.36 -10.39
CA ASP A 190 40.30 16.72 -11.31
C ASP A 190 41.41 15.98 -10.55
N GLY A 191 41.88 16.55 -9.45
CA GLY A 191 42.86 15.93 -8.55
C GLY A 191 42.39 14.63 -7.91
N ALA A 192 41.11 14.50 -7.58
CA ALA A 192 40.54 13.27 -7.03
C ALA A 192 40.44 12.18 -8.10
N GLU A 193 39.96 12.54 -9.30
CA GLU A 193 39.85 11.61 -10.42
C GLU A 193 41.21 11.08 -10.87
N VAL A 194 42.21 11.95 -10.98
CA VAL A 194 43.59 11.54 -11.32
C VAL A 194 44.19 10.66 -10.23
N ALA A 195 43.90 10.95 -8.95
CA ALA A 195 44.36 10.14 -7.82
C ALA A 195 43.73 8.73 -7.78
N SER A 196 42.50 8.56 -8.29
CA SER A 196 41.84 7.25 -8.45
C SER A 196 42.66 6.30 -9.34
N GLY A 197 43.36 6.86 -10.33
CA GLY A 197 44.19 6.16 -11.29
C GLY A 197 43.42 5.50 -12.45
N CYS A 198 42.11 5.73 -12.57
CA CYS A 198 41.32 5.24 -13.71
C CYS A 198 40.24 6.21 -14.22
N MET A 199 39.64 7.04 -13.36
CA MET A 199 38.70 8.10 -13.77
C MET A 199 39.39 9.10 -14.70
N ASN A 200 38.63 9.72 -15.60
CA ASN A 200 39.13 10.62 -16.61
C ASN A 200 38.52 12.02 -16.43
N PRO A 201 39.30 13.03 -15.99
CA PRO A 201 38.82 14.37 -15.63
C PRO A 201 38.35 15.25 -16.80
N LEU A 202 38.08 14.62 -17.94
CA LEU A 202 37.63 15.26 -19.18
C LEU A 202 36.38 14.56 -19.74
N GLU A 203 35.84 13.55 -19.06
CA GLU A 203 34.66 12.78 -19.47
C GLU A 203 33.78 12.47 -18.25
N THR A 204 32.59 13.06 -18.22
CA THR A 204 31.61 12.95 -17.10
C THR A 204 31.02 11.54 -16.86
N ASP A 205 31.54 10.51 -17.54
CA ASP A 205 31.09 9.10 -17.54
C ASP A 205 32.28 8.28 -18.11
N THR A 206 33.19 7.90 -17.23
CA THR A 206 34.50 7.33 -17.57
C THR A 206 34.37 5.99 -18.30
N ASP A 207 33.47 5.11 -17.85
CA ASP A 207 33.31 3.78 -18.44
C ASP A 207 32.26 3.70 -19.56
N GLY A 208 31.44 4.73 -19.69
CA GLY A 208 30.46 4.92 -20.76
C GLY A 208 29.22 4.04 -20.62
N ASP A 209 28.85 3.59 -19.41
CA ASP A 209 27.66 2.78 -19.17
C ASP A 209 26.35 3.59 -19.11
N GLY A 210 26.45 4.93 -18.95
CA GLY A 210 25.34 5.86 -18.90
C GLY A 210 24.91 6.29 -17.48
N LEU A 211 25.62 5.87 -16.43
CA LEU A 211 25.61 6.45 -15.09
C LEU A 211 26.83 7.38 -14.96
N PRO A 212 26.62 8.69 -14.74
CA PRO A 212 27.75 9.63 -14.58
C PRO A 212 28.62 9.35 -13.35
N ASP A 213 29.92 9.64 -13.45
CA ASP A 213 30.93 9.35 -12.41
C ASP A 213 30.57 9.99 -11.07
N ASP A 214 30.00 11.21 -11.06
CA ASP A 214 29.51 11.92 -9.86
C ASP A 214 28.42 11.17 -9.08
N LEU A 215 27.68 10.28 -9.73
CA LEU A 215 26.71 9.40 -9.07
C LEU A 215 27.34 8.11 -8.60
N GLU A 216 28.34 7.61 -9.31
CA GLU A 216 29.06 6.39 -8.99
C GLU A 216 30.05 6.58 -7.85
N ASP A 217 30.74 7.72 -7.78
CA ASP A 217 31.53 8.24 -6.65
C ASP A 217 30.83 9.45 -6.02
N SER A 218 29.67 9.19 -5.42
CA SER A 218 28.80 10.22 -4.81
C SER A 218 29.47 11.06 -3.71
N ASN A 219 30.60 10.63 -3.16
CA ASN A 219 31.32 11.36 -2.12
C ASN A 219 32.48 12.22 -2.67
N GLY A 220 32.88 11.98 -3.92
CA GLY A 220 33.86 12.75 -4.68
C GLY A 220 35.27 12.69 -4.09
N ASP A 221 35.65 11.58 -3.44
CA ASP A 221 36.99 11.38 -2.88
C ASP A 221 37.95 10.63 -3.80
N GLY A 222 37.47 10.11 -4.93
CA GLY A 222 38.25 9.40 -5.94
C GLY A 222 38.70 8.00 -5.49
N GLU A 223 38.21 7.46 -4.36
CA GLU A 223 38.53 6.09 -3.92
C GLU A 223 37.54 5.06 -4.53
N LEU A 224 38.07 4.10 -5.31
CA LEU A 224 37.25 3.06 -5.95
C LEU A 224 36.58 2.11 -4.94
N GLY A 225 35.25 2.19 -4.84
CA GLY A 225 34.40 1.36 -3.99
C GLY A 225 34.25 -0.09 -4.49
N THR A 226 35.30 -0.91 -4.44
CA THR A 226 35.20 -2.29 -4.96
C THR A 226 34.25 -3.20 -4.16
N CYS A 227 33.10 -3.53 -4.75
CA CYS A 227 32.07 -4.40 -4.17
C CYS A 227 32.17 -5.84 -4.73
N VAL A 228 32.60 -6.80 -3.92
CA VAL A 228 32.77 -8.19 -4.40
C VAL A 228 31.45 -8.97 -4.51
N ASN A 229 30.27 -8.39 -4.20
CA ASN A 229 28.98 -9.13 -4.15
C ASN A 229 27.68 -8.29 -3.89
N ARG A 230 27.63 -6.97 -4.14
CA ARG A 230 26.43 -6.11 -3.92
C ARG A 230 26.70 -4.61 -4.08
N MET A 231 25.91 -3.91 -4.90
CA MET A 231 25.96 -2.46 -5.12
C MET A 231 25.34 -1.59 -3.98
N PHE A 232 24.61 -2.16 -3.00
CA PHE A 232 23.97 -1.40 -1.90
C PHE A 232 24.23 -1.95 -0.49
N ASP A 233 25.49 -2.26 -0.15
CA ASP A 233 25.91 -2.60 1.22
C ASP A 233 26.42 -1.34 1.97
N PRO A 234 25.80 -0.92 3.10
CA PRO A 234 26.23 0.24 3.88
C PRO A 234 27.58 0.08 4.61
N GLN A 235 28.25 -1.06 4.48
CA GLN A 235 29.65 -1.23 4.90
C GLN A 235 30.65 -0.87 3.79
N CYS A 236 30.18 -0.68 2.56
CA CYS A 236 30.93 -0.03 1.48
C CYS A 236 30.75 1.49 1.59
N ALA A 237 31.75 2.25 1.15
CA ALA A 237 31.68 3.71 1.08
C ALA A 237 30.41 4.12 0.31
N GLY A 238 29.46 4.80 0.95
CA GLY A 238 28.31 5.42 0.29
C GLY A 238 27.22 4.54 -0.33
N GLY A 239 27.49 3.31 -0.80
CA GLY A 239 26.64 2.61 -1.78
C GLY A 239 27.00 2.98 -3.23
N GLU A 240 28.29 3.22 -3.46
CA GLU A 240 28.93 3.63 -4.71
C GLU A 240 29.20 2.40 -5.63
N SER A 241 29.15 2.62 -6.95
CA SER A 241 29.64 1.70 -7.99
C SER A 241 31.07 2.07 -8.41
N ASP A 242 31.75 1.22 -9.17
CA ASP A 242 33.10 1.46 -9.69
C ASP A 242 33.00 2.21 -11.02
N PRO A 243 33.31 3.53 -11.07
CA PRO A 243 33.12 4.35 -12.29
C PRO A 243 34.04 3.93 -13.46
N CYS A 244 34.94 2.99 -13.21
CA CYS A 244 35.90 2.49 -14.18
C CYS A 244 35.50 1.11 -14.74
N VAL A 245 34.38 0.54 -14.30
CA VAL A 245 33.91 -0.78 -14.71
C VAL A 245 32.39 -0.81 -14.83
N VAL A 246 31.93 -0.98 -16.08
CA VAL A 246 30.51 -1.07 -16.50
C VAL A 246 29.60 -2.00 -15.67
N ASP A 247 30.17 -2.94 -14.90
CA ASP A 247 29.45 -3.92 -14.06
C ASP A 247 30.35 -4.24 -12.85
N THR A 248 30.17 -3.46 -11.79
CA THR A 248 31.04 -3.43 -10.61
C THR A 248 31.15 -4.78 -9.90
N ASP A 249 30.03 -5.50 -9.76
CA ASP A 249 30.00 -6.78 -9.03
C ASP A 249 30.11 -8.02 -9.94
N GLY A 250 30.07 -7.80 -11.26
CA GLY A 250 30.33 -8.79 -12.29
C GLY A 250 29.22 -9.84 -12.42
N ASP A 251 28.01 -9.53 -11.96
CA ASP A 251 26.87 -10.44 -12.03
C ASP A 251 26.19 -10.47 -13.41
N GLY A 252 26.52 -9.50 -14.27
CA GLY A 252 26.03 -9.34 -15.63
C GLY A 252 25.00 -8.23 -15.82
N THR A 253 24.68 -7.43 -14.79
CA THR A 253 23.83 -6.23 -14.85
C THR A 253 24.70 -4.98 -14.73
N PRO A 254 24.65 -4.03 -15.69
CA PRO A 254 25.42 -2.79 -15.55
C PRO A 254 24.94 -1.92 -14.39
N ASP A 255 25.84 -1.13 -13.81
CA ASP A 255 25.55 -0.29 -12.64
C ASP A 255 24.46 0.76 -12.94
N SER A 256 24.45 1.36 -14.13
CA SER A 256 23.33 2.16 -14.67
C SER A 256 21.99 1.41 -14.70
N GLY A 257 22.03 0.10 -14.93
CA GLY A 257 20.88 -0.79 -14.85
C GLY A 257 20.38 -0.95 -13.42
N GLU A 258 21.29 -1.15 -12.47
CA GLU A 258 21.00 -1.35 -11.06
C GLU A 258 20.49 -0.08 -10.35
N ALA A 259 21.08 1.07 -10.68
CA ALA A 259 20.66 2.39 -10.21
C ALA A 259 19.22 2.78 -10.65
N GLN A 260 18.69 2.16 -11.71
CA GLN A 260 17.35 2.43 -12.26
C GLN A 260 16.23 1.44 -11.87
N TYR A 261 16.48 0.38 -11.09
CA TYR A 261 15.41 -0.56 -10.75
C TYR A 261 14.52 -0.04 -9.59
N ARG A 262 13.20 0.13 -9.73
CA ARG A 262 12.24 -0.51 -10.62
C ARG A 262 10.90 0.27 -10.64
N GLN A 263 10.80 1.30 -11.49
CA GLN A 263 9.50 1.89 -11.86
C GLN A 263 8.84 1.05 -12.96
N CYS A 264 7.61 1.39 -13.32
CA CYS A 264 6.92 0.75 -14.44
C CYS A 264 7.58 1.10 -15.77
N LEU A 265 8.08 0.09 -16.48
CA LEU A 265 8.66 0.24 -17.81
C LEU A 265 7.65 -0.17 -18.90
N PRO A 266 7.71 0.41 -20.11
CA PRO A 266 6.85 -0.02 -21.21
C PRO A 266 6.97 -1.52 -21.54
N GLU A 267 8.12 -2.15 -21.34
CA GLU A 267 8.30 -3.61 -21.51
C GLU A 267 7.50 -4.47 -20.52
N ASP A 268 7.19 -3.95 -19.32
CA ASP A 268 6.47 -4.70 -18.30
C ASP A 268 5.05 -5.07 -18.76
N THR A 269 4.42 -4.26 -19.62
CA THR A 269 3.07 -4.50 -20.15
C THR A 269 3.05 -5.23 -21.49
N GLN A 270 4.15 -5.23 -22.25
CA GLN A 270 4.20 -5.75 -23.63
C GLN A 270 3.85 -7.23 -23.76
N ASN A 271 4.21 -8.04 -22.76
CA ASN A 271 4.04 -9.49 -22.78
C ASN A 271 2.93 -10.00 -21.87
N LEU A 272 2.01 -9.11 -21.45
CA LEU A 272 0.87 -9.51 -20.64
C LEU A 272 -0.04 -10.47 -21.40
N ILE A 273 -0.61 -11.42 -20.65
CA ILE A 273 -1.56 -12.38 -21.19
C ILE A 273 -2.76 -11.62 -21.78
N VAL A 274 -3.14 -11.98 -23.00
CA VAL A 274 -4.42 -11.53 -23.57
C VAL A 274 -5.54 -12.35 -22.92
N ALA A 275 -6.29 -11.70 -22.03
CA ALA A 275 -7.41 -12.33 -21.34
C ALA A 275 -8.43 -12.90 -22.33
N GLN A 276 -8.87 -14.14 -22.08
CA GLN A 276 -9.99 -14.73 -22.81
C GLN A 276 -11.31 -14.20 -22.25
N LYS A 277 -12.29 -14.04 -23.14
CA LYS A 277 -13.58 -13.42 -22.84
C LYS A 277 -14.69 -14.17 -23.55
N VAL A 278 -15.84 -14.23 -22.89
CA VAL A 278 -17.11 -14.64 -23.50
C VAL A 278 -18.08 -13.46 -23.50
N ASP A 279 -18.67 -13.17 -24.66
CA ASP A 279 -19.56 -12.02 -24.86
C ASP A 279 -20.99 -12.47 -25.15
N ASN A 280 -21.97 -11.72 -24.63
CA ASN A 280 -23.36 -11.81 -25.01
C ASN A 280 -23.93 -10.42 -25.29
N MET A 281 -24.18 -10.12 -26.57
CA MET A 281 -24.72 -8.83 -27.00
C MET A 281 -26.17 -8.58 -26.56
N ASN A 282 -26.99 -9.63 -26.46
CA ASN A 282 -28.40 -9.48 -26.09
C ASN A 282 -28.55 -9.17 -24.61
N ALA A 283 -27.74 -9.83 -23.77
CA ALA A 283 -27.71 -9.61 -22.34
C ALA A 283 -26.73 -8.52 -21.90
N ASN A 284 -25.99 -7.90 -22.82
CA ASN A 284 -25.01 -6.84 -22.55
C ASN A 284 -24.00 -7.24 -21.46
N TYR A 285 -23.35 -8.40 -21.61
CA TYR A 285 -22.22 -8.76 -20.76
C TYR A 285 -21.03 -9.27 -21.55
N GLN A 286 -19.86 -9.07 -20.96
CA GLN A 286 -18.65 -9.83 -21.24
C GLN A 286 -18.09 -10.38 -19.93
N LEU A 287 -17.65 -11.64 -19.94
CA LEU A 287 -17.04 -12.29 -18.79
C LEU A 287 -15.63 -12.73 -19.15
N VAL A 288 -14.65 -12.24 -18.40
CA VAL A 288 -13.26 -12.69 -18.45
C VAL A 288 -13.14 -14.05 -17.76
N HIS A 289 -12.43 -14.98 -18.38
CA HIS A 289 -12.17 -16.31 -17.82
C HIS A 289 -10.73 -16.76 -18.12
N ASP A 290 -10.27 -17.79 -17.42
CA ASP A 290 -8.94 -18.37 -17.67
C ASP A 290 -8.90 -19.07 -19.04
N ALA A 291 -7.72 -19.05 -19.65
CA ALA A 291 -7.47 -19.65 -20.95
C ALA A 291 -7.60 -21.19 -20.97
N SER A 292 -7.50 -21.87 -19.82
CA SER A 292 -7.77 -23.31 -19.71
C SER A 292 -9.25 -23.67 -19.66
N ALA A 293 -10.14 -22.70 -19.38
CA ALA A 293 -11.57 -22.94 -19.30
C ALA A 293 -12.19 -23.08 -20.69
N SER A 294 -13.02 -24.11 -20.88
CA SER A 294 -13.85 -24.28 -22.07
C SER A 294 -15.21 -23.62 -21.84
N VAL A 295 -15.65 -22.75 -22.74
CA VAL A 295 -16.89 -21.98 -22.60
C VAL A 295 -17.85 -22.29 -23.76
N PHE A 296 -19.14 -22.46 -23.44
CA PHE A 296 -20.17 -22.84 -24.42
C PHE A 296 -21.45 -22.02 -24.24
N PRO A 297 -22.09 -21.57 -25.32
CA PRO A 297 -23.39 -20.92 -25.24
C PRO A 297 -24.47 -21.93 -24.83
N VAL A 298 -25.45 -21.44 -24.08
CA VAL A 298 -26.64 -22.21 -23.69
C VAL A 298 -27.74 -22.02 -24.73
N SER A 299 -28.43 -23.09 -25.05
CA SER A 299 -29.61 -23.09 -25.92
C SER A 299 -30.76 -23.83 -25.26
N THR A 300 -31.98 -23.39 -25.55
CA THR A 300 -33.21 -24.04 -25.07
C THR A 300 -33.98 -24.68 -26.23
N THR A 301 -34.64 -25.80 -25.96
CA THR A 301 -35.36 -26.56 -27.01
C THR A 301 -36.83 -26.13 -27.21
N THR A 302 -37.45 -25.48 -26.22
CA THR A 302 -38.90 -25.23 -26.18
C THR A 302 -39.32 -23.88 -25.56
N SER A 303 -38.39 -23.13 -24.97
CA SER A 303 -38.63 -21.83 -24.30
C SER A 303 -37.97 -20.66 -25.06
N ALA A 304 -38.15 -19.43 -24.57
CA ALA A 304 -37.38 -18.27 -25.05
C ALA A 304 -35.87 -18.54 -24.91
N PRO A 305 -35.01 -17.93 -25.75
CA PRO A 305 -33.57 -18.11 -25.62
C PRO A 305 -33.12 -17.66 -24.23
N VAL A 306 -32.42 -18.55 -23.54
CA VAL A 306 -31.76 -18.25 -22.27
C VAL A 306 -30.42 -17.60 -22.59
N GLU A 307 -30.23 -16.36 -22.15
CA GLU A 307 -29.01 -15.61 -22.40
C GLU A 307 -27.93 -16.00 -21.38
N ALA A 308 -27.29 -17.15 -21.63
CA ALA A 308 -26.30 -17.74 -20.74
C ALA A 308 -25.14 -18.44 -21.47
N HIS A 309 -24.03 -18.57 -20.75
CA HIS A 309 -22.91 -19.41 -21.13
C HIS A 309 -22.53 -20.30 -19.95
N VAL A 310 -22.13 -21.54 -20.24
CA VAL A 310 -21.52 -22.46 -19.26
C VAL A 310 -20.02 -22.52 -19.50
N PHE A 311 -19.26 -22.72 -18.43
CA PHE A 311 -17.81 -22.91 -18.50
C PHE A 311 -17.36 -24.11 -17.66
N GLU A 312 -16.31 -24.80 -18.11
CA GLU A 312 -15.70 -25.91 -17.38
C GLU A 312 -14.17 -25.91 -17.52
N ASP A 313 -13.48 -26.16 -16.42
CA ASP A 313 -12.03 -26.37 -16.39
C ASP A 313 -11.72 -27.64 -15.62
N ALA A 314 -11.35 -28.69 -16.35
CA ALA A 314 -11.02 -29.98 -15.79
C ALA A 314 -9.70 -29.98 -15.02
N THR A 315 -8.76 -29.09 -15.37
CA THR A 315 -7.45 -28.97 -14.75
C THR A 315 -7.55 -28.27 -13.40
N ALA A 316 -8.34 -27.21 -13.34
CA ALA A 316 -8.64 -26.50 -12.10
C ALA A 316 -9.89 -27.02 -11.37
N ARG A 317 -10.51 -28.10 -11.87
CA ARG A 317 -11.62 -28.84 -11.23
C ARG A 317 -12.83 -27.99 -10.82
N TYR A 318 -13.20 -27.01 -11.65
CA TYR A 318 -14.42 -26.22 -11.44
C TYR A 318 -15.27 -26.15 -12.71
N THR A 319 -16.55 -25.83 -12.55
CA THR A 319 -17.47 -25.54 -13.64
C THR A 319 -18.49 -24.51 -13.20
N GLY A 320 -19.14 -23.80 -14.11
CA GLY A 320 -20.07 -22.76 -13.73
C GLY A 320 -20.81 -22.18 -14.91
N PHE A 321 -21.46 -21.05 -14.68
CA PHE A 321 -22.23 -20.34 -15.68
C PHE A 321 -22.28 -18.84 -15.43
N VAL A 322 -22.58 -18.10 -16.49
CA VAL A 322 -23.08 -16.73 -16.45
C VAL A 322 -24.46 -16.69 -17.09
N LEU A 323 -25.42 -16.06 -16.43
CA LEU A 323 -26.81 -15.99 -16.84
C LEU A 323 -27.37 -14.59 -16.61
N SER A 324 -28.07 -14.05 -17.61
CA SER A 324 -28.96 -12.90 -17.44
C SER A 324 -30.38 -13.37 -17.17
N PHE A 325 -31.02 -12.82 -16.14
CA PHE A 325 -32.40 -13.15 -15.77
C PHE A 325 -33.20 -11.88 -15.42
N ASP A 326 -34.53 -12.00 -15.36
CA ASP A 326 -35.44 -10.92 -14.96
C ASP A 326 -35.66 -10.97 -13.43
N PRO A 327 -35.18 -9.97 -12.67
CA PRO A 327 -35.32 -9.93 -11.21
C PRO A 327 -36.73 -9.55 -10.73
N SER A 328 -37.71 -9.43 -11.63
CA SER A 328 -39.11 -9.12 -11.28
C SER A 328 -39.28 -7.81 -10.50
N GLY A 329 -38.45 -6.81 -10.79
CA GLY A 329 -38.49 -5.49 -10.16
C GLY A 329 -37.57 -5.31 -8.96
N GLU A 330 -36.97 -6.38 -8.42
CA GLU A 330 -36.00 -6.27 -7.32
C GLU A 330 -34.68 -5.70 -7.83
N THR A 331 -34.14 -4.70 -7.12
CA THR A 331 -32.88 -4.03 -7.50
C THR A 331 -31.83 -4.06 -6.41
N ASN A 332 -32.20 -4.41 -5.17
CA ASN A 332 -31.26 -4.57 -4.07
C ASN A 332 -30.47 -5.88 -4.24
N PRO A 333 -29.14 -5.84 -4.38
CA PRO A 333 -28.34 -7.04 -4.61
C PRO A 333 -28.39 -8.04 -3.45
N VAL A 334 -28.63 -7.60 -2.21
CA VAL A 334 -28.77 -8.49 -1.04
C VAL A 334 -30.03 -9.33 -1.18
N LEU A 335 -31.16 -8.70 -1.50
CA LEU A 335 -32.44 -9.40 -1.70
C LEU A 335 -32.40 -10.33 -2.93
N LEU A 336 -31.68 -9.94 -3.99
CA LEU A 336 -31.43 -10.81 -5.12
C LEU A 336 -30.59 -12.04 -4.73
N GLY A 337 -29.56 -11.84 -3.90
CA GLY A 337 -28.76 -12.92 -3.33
C GLY A 337 -29.60 -13.88 -2.50
N ASP A 338 -30.50 -13.36 -1.66
CA ASP A 338 -31.42 -14.16 -0.84
C ASP A 338 -32.41 -14.95 -1.69
N ALA A 339 -32.98 -14.34 -2.72
CA ALA A 339 -33.84 -15.01 -3.69
C ALA A 339 -33.10 -16.15 -4.41
N LEU A 340 -31.84 -15.92 -4.79
CA LEU A 340 -31.00 -16.93 -5.43
C LEU A 340 -30.71 -18.11 -4.48
N VAL A 341 -30.44 -17.86 -3.20
CA VAL A 341 -30.32 -18.95 -2.20
C VAL A 341 -31.63 -19.73 -2.07
N GLY A 342 -32.78 -19.05 -2.11
CA GLY A 342 -34.10 -19.70 -2.16
C GLY A 342 -34.25 -20.64 -3.37
N SER A 343 -33.82 -20.21 -4.55
CA SER A 343 -33.77 -21.06 -5.75
C SER A 343 -32.82 -22.25 -5.60
N ILE A 344 -31.64 -22.05 -5.01
CA ILE A 344 -30.69 -23.14 -4.75
C ILE A 344 -31.30 -24.17 -3.81
N GLN A 345 -31.98 -23.73 -2.74
CA GLN A 345 -32.63 -24.61 -1.78
C GLN A 345 -33.87 -25.32 -2.34
N ALA A 346 -34.54 -24.73 -3.35
CA ALA A 346 -35.61 -25.42 -4.07
C ALA A 346 -35.09 -26.67 -4.80
N GLU A 347 -33.92 -26.58 -5.42
CA GLU A 347 -33.26 -27.70 -6.09
C GLU A 347 -32.51 -28.63 -5.11
N TYR A 348 -31.86 -28.05 -4.10
CA TYR A 348 -31.08 -28.76 -3.07
C TYR A 348 -31.59 -28.39 -1.66
N PRO A 349 -32.61 -29.09 -1.12
CA PRO A 349 -33.25 -28.70 0.15
C PRO A 349 -32.37 -28.70 1.40
N SER A 350 -31.21 -29.36 1.35
CA SER A 350 -30.22 -29.33 2.44
C SER A 350 -29.01 -28.45 2.12
N ALA A 351 -29.13 -27.57 1.12
CA ALA A 351 -28.12 -26.56 0.84
C ALA A 351 -28.12 -25.51 1.95
N ALA A 352 -26.92 -25.09 2.33
CA ALA A 352 -26.68 -24.23 3.48
C ALA A 352 -25.82 -23.04 3.07
N ARG A 353 -26.15 -21.84 3.53
CA ARG A 353 -25.36 -20.65 3.27
C ARG A 353 -24.11 -20.68 4.14
N ARG A 354 -22.96 -20.48 3.50
CA ARG A 354 -21.66 -20.32 4.17
C ARG A 354 -21.36 -18.86 4.43
N VAL A 355 -21.42 -18.06 3.37
CA VAL A 355 -21.16 -16.60 3.41
C VAL A 355 -22.25 -15.89 2.61
N SER A 356 -22.83 -14.82 3.15
CA SER A 356 -23.83 -13.98 2.45
C SER A 356 -23.22 -13.11 1.35
N GLY A 357 -21.90 -13.03 1.24
CA GLY A 357 -21.17 -12.17 0.31
C GLY A 357 -20.92 -10.78 0.87
N ARG A 358 -20.42 -9.88 0.00
CA ARG A 358 -20.13 -8.46 0.28
C ARG A 358 -20.89 -7.59 -0.72
N ARG A 359 -21.50 -6.51 -0.25
CA ARG A 359 -22.10 -5.50 -1.14
C ARG A 359 -20.98 -4.64 -1.74
N VAL A 360 -20.98 -4.52 -3.05
CA VAL A 360 -20.02 -3.70 -3.79
C VAL A 360 -20.70 -2.92 -4.91
N VAL A 361 -20.05 -1.86 -5.36
CA VAL A 361 -20.30 -1.27 -6.67
C VAL A 361 -19.24 -1.82 -7.63
N THR A 362 -19.69 -2.47 -8.70
CA THR A 362 -18.81 -2.99 -9.75
C THR A 362 -18.10 -1.84 -10.46
N HIS A 363 -16.99 -2.16 -11.12
CA HIS A 363 -16.19 -1.16 -11.85
C HIS A 363 -16.95 -0.44 -12.97
N ASP A 364 -18.04 -1.04 -13.47
CA ASP A 364 -18.95 -0.46 -14.46
C ASP A 364 -20.20 0.22 -13.84
N GLY A 365 -20.19 0.44 -12.52
CA GLY A 365 -21.14 1.29 -11.82
C GLY A 365 -22.45 0.64 -11.39
N PHE A 366 -22.49 -0.69 -11.23
CA PHE A 366 -23.69 -1.42 -10.81
C PHE A 366 -23.55 -2.00 -9.42
N GLU A 367 -24.63 -2.00 -8.66
CA GLU A 367 -24.64 -2.66 -7.35
C GLU A 367 -24.61 -4.18 -7.50
N ALA A 368 -23.81 -4.82 -6.67
CA ALA A 368 -23.64 -6.27 -6.67
C ALA A 368 -23.47 -6.82 -5.26
N ALA A 369 -23.83 -8.09 -5.10
CA ALA A 369 -23.42 -8.93 -3.98
C ALA A 369 -22.42 -9.95 -4.55
N VAL A 370 -21.19 -9.93 -4.04
CA VAL A 370 -20.07 -10.75 -4.54
C VAL A 370 -19.56 -11.69 -3.46
N ALA A 371 -18.88 -12.76 -3.87
CA ALA A 371 -18.31 -13.77 -2.97
C ALA A 371 -19.33 -14.40 -1.99
N SER A 372 -20.59 -14.55 -2.44
CA SER A 372 -21.58 -15.34 -1.72
C SER A 372 -21.27 -16.82 -1.92
N ILE A 373 -21.36 -17.63 -0.85
CA ILE A 373 -21.01 -19.05 -0.88
C ILE A 373 -22.14 -19.88 -0.29
N VAL A 374 -22.58 -20.89 -1.04
CA VAL A 374 -23.60 -21.87 -0.62
C VAL A 374 -23.04 -23.27 -0.73
N ASP A 375 -23.14 -24.03 0.36
CA ASP A 375 -22.82 -25.45 0.41
C ASP A 375 -23.97 -26.26 -0.18
N LEU A 376 -23.66 -27.10 -1.16
CA LEU A 376 -24.52 -28.17 -1.65
C LEU A 376 -24.16 -29.49 -0.94
N PRO A 377 -25.06 -30.50 -0.98
CA PRO A 377 -24.81 -31.78 -0.31
C PRO A 377 -23.48 -32.43 -0.75
N ALA A 378 -22.79 -33.10 0.18
CA ALA A 378 -21.57 -33.84 -0.15
C ALA A 378 -21.81 -34.91 -1.23
N GLY A 379 -20.85 -35.07 -2.14
CA GLY A 379 -20.95 -35.98 -3.28
C GLY A 379 -21.81 -35.46 -4.45
N THR A 380 -22.33 -34.24 -4.37
CA THR A 380 -23.04 -33.60 -5.50
C THR A 380 -22.09 -33.46 -6.70
N SER A 381 -22.54 -33.88 -7.88
CA SER A 381 -21.76 -33.72 -9.11
C SER A 381 -21.77 -32.26 -9.55
N LEU A 382 -20.60 -31.65 -9.75
CA LEU A 382 -20.47 -30.23 -10.10
C LEU A 382 -21.16 -29.92 -11.43
N SER A 383 -20.96 -30.75 -12.45
CA SER A 383 -21.58 -30.55 -13.77
C SER A 383 -23.11 -30.71 -13.70
N ALA A 384 -23.61 -31.65 -12.89
CA ALA A 384 -25.06 -31.84 -12.74
C ALA A 384 -25.70 -30.69 -11.97
N ALA A 385 -25.03 -30.20 -10.93
CA ALA A 385 -25.49 -29.06 -10.15
C ALA A 385 -25.42 -27.75 -10.94
N ARG A 386 -24.40 -27.54 -11.77
CA ARG A 386 -24.37 -26.44 -12.74
C ARG A 386 -25.64 -26.39 -13.59
N ASP A 387 -25.98 -27.51 -14.22
CA ASP A 387 -27.11 -27.56 -15.17
C ASP A 387 -28.46 -27.43 -14.46
N ALA A 388 -28.59 -28.02 -13.26
CA ALA A 388 -29.79 -27.92 -12.44
C ALA A 388 -30.02 -26.50 -11.92
N LEU A 389 -28.99 -25.86 -11.36
CA LEU A 389 -29.08 -24.49 -10.86
C LEU A 389 -29.31 -23.49 -11.99
N LEU A 390 -28.60 -23.64 -13.12
CA LEU A 390 -28.82 -22.81 -14.30
C LEU A 390 -30.28 -22.87 -14.76
N ALA A 391 -30.86 -24.07 -14.83
CA ALA A 391 -32.24 -24.26 -15.25
C ALA A 391 -33.24 -23.63 -14.25
N GLU A 392 -33.02 -23.86 -12.95
CA GLU A 392 -33.86 -23.32 -11.88
C GLU A 392 -33.88 -21.78 -11.90
N ILE A 393 -32.70 -21.14 -11.97
CA ILE A 393 -32.59 -19.67 -12.00
C ILE A 393 -33.16 -19.10 -13.29
N ALA A 394 -32.98 -19.80 -14.43
CA ALA A 394 -33.56 -19.39 -15.70
C ALA A 394 -35.08 -19.64 -15.79
N GLY A 395 -35.68 -20.34 -14.81
CA GLY A 395 -37.10 -20.68 -14.80
C GLY A 395 -37.50 -21.65 -15.92
N VAL A 396 -36.60 -22.56 -16.31
CA VAL A 396 -36.82 -23.57 -17.34
C VAL A 396 -36.60 -24.98 -16.79
N MET A 397 -37.10 -26.00 -17.48
CA MET A 397 -36.86 -27.37 -17.03
C MET A 397 -35.40 -27.77 -17.34
N PRO A 398 -34.72 -28.56 -16.49
CA PRO A 398 -33.35 -29.02 -16.77
C PRO A 398 -33.19 -29.76 -18.10
N SER A 399 -34.24 -30.46 -18.56
CA SER A 399 -34.26 -31.14 -19.87
C SER A 399 -34.30 -30.19 -21.07
N GLU A 400 -34.61 -28.91 -20.85
CA GLU A 400 -34.69 -27.92 -21.92
C GLU A 400 -33.33 -27.28 -22.21
N ILE A 401 -32.39 -27.32 -21.26
CA ILE A 401 -31.03 -26.78 -21.38
C ILE A 401 -30.16 -27.69 -22.26
N SER A 402 -29.45 -27.08 -23.22
CA SER A 402 -28.48 -27.76 -24.06
C SER A 402 -27.25 -26.87 -24.30
N HIS A 403 -26.06 -27.45 -24.13
CA HIS A 403 -24.77 -26.79 -24.33
C HIS A 403 -23.68 -27.80 -24.76
N GLY A 404 -22.51 -27.29 -25.15
CA GLY A 404 -21.37 -28.11 -25.62
C GLY A 404 -20.46 -28.69 -24.53
N ALA A 405 -20.64 -28.33 -23.26
CA ALA A 405 -19.83 -28.86 -22.16
C ALA A 405 -20.04 -30.38 -22.00
N THR A 406 -18.94 -31.14 -21.98
CA THR A 406 -18.98 -32.63 -21.98
C THR A 406 -18.16 -33.24 -20.85
N THR A 407 -17.38 -32.43 -20.13
CA THR A 407 -16.52 -32.92 -19.07
C THR A 407 -17.31 -33.07 -17.78
N ALA A 408 -17.55 -34.32 -17.38
CA ALA A 408 -18.14 -34.59 -16.08
C ALA A 408 -17.09 -34.37 -14.99
N ILE A 409 -17.32 -33.36 -14.13
CA ILE A 409 -16.51 -33.12 -12.94
C ILE A 409 -17.29 -33.67 -11.75
N ALA A 410 -16.77 -34.74 -11.16
CA ALA A 410 -17.41 -35.41 -10.03
C ALA A 410 -17.21 -34.61 -8.73
N GLY A 411 -18.19 -34.69 -7.83
CA GLY A 411 -18.00 -34.30 -6.44
C GLY A 411 -17.14 -35.31 -5.67
N ASP A 412 -16.83 -34.98 -4.43
CA ASP A 412 -16.07 -35.83 -3.51
C ASP A 412 -16.81 -36.00 -2.17
N THR A 413 -16.10 -36.38 -1.11
CA THR A 413 -16.67 -36.55 0.23
C THR A 413 -16.94 -35.23 0.96
N SER A 414 -16.37 -34.14 0.48
CA SER A 414 -16.63 -32.79 0.98
C SER A 414 -17.87 -32.20 0.29
N PRO A 415 -18.50 -31.17 0.89
CA PRO A 415 -19.56 -30.41 0.23
C PRO A 415 -19.09 -29.85 -1.13
N THR A 416 -19.99 -29.79 -2.10
CA THR A 416 -19.76 -28.95 -3.30
C THR A 416 -20.17 -27.54 -2.94
N VAL A 417 -19.30 -26.55 -3.15
CA VAL A 417 -19.60 -25.14 -2.91
C VAL A 417 -19.97 -24.44 -4.20
N PHE A 418 -21.05 -23.67 -4.16
CA PHE A 418 -21.42 -22.73 -5.21
C PHE A 418 -21.03 -21.33 -4.74
N VAL A 419 -19.97 -20.80 -5.34
CA VAL A 419 -19.53 -19.42 -5.14
C VAL A 419 -20.16 -18.58 -6.24
N HIS A 420 -20.81 -17.48 -5.89
CA HIS A 420 -21.52 -16.67 -6.86
C HIS A 420 -21.46 -15.18 -6.56
N GLN A 421 -21.72 -14.42 -7.62
CA GLN A 421 -22.09 -13.02 -7.55
C GLN A 421 -23.40 -12.78 -8.26
N VAL A 422 -24.13 -11.76 -7.82
CA VAL A 422 -25.28 -11.21 -8.51
C VAL A 422 -25.10 -9.71 -8.70
N VAL A 423 -25.26 -9.25 -9.93
CA VAL A 423 -25.14 -7.84 -10.32
C VAL A 423 -26.50 -7.34 -10.78
N SER A 424 -27.00 -6.31 -10.10
CA SER A 424 -28.26 -5.65 -10.41
C SER A 424 -28.05 -4.64 -11.53
N ARG A 425 -28.51 -4.95 -12.76
CA ARG A 425 -28.35 -4.05 -13.92
C ARG A 425 -29.52 -3.08 -14.07
N SER A 426 -30.73 -3.55 -13.81
CA SER A 426 -31.96 -2.76 -13.81
C SER A 426 -33.09 -3.54 -13.14
N ALA A 427 -34.24 -2.90 -12.92
CA ALA A 427 -35.45 -3.56 -12.43
C ALA A 427 -35.96 -4.73 -13.33
N SER A 428 -35.44 -4.87 -14.55
CA SER A 428 -35.79 -5.95 -15.49
C SER A 428 -34.60 -6.80 -15.92
N GLN A 429 -33.43 -6.59 -15.30
CA GLN A 429 -32.24 -7.37 -15.65
C GLN A 429 -31.28 -7.47 -14.46
N ALA A 430 -30.94 -8.70 -14.12
CA ALA A 430 -29.82 -9.03 -13.24
C ALA A 430 -28.93 -10.06 -13.92
N ILE A 431 -27.64 -10.08 -13.55
CA ILE A 431 -26.68 -11.05 -14.04
C ILE A 431 -26.15 -11.85 -12.85
N VAL A 432 -26.20 -13.17 -12.94
CA VAL A 432 -25.52 -14.07 -12.00
C VAL A 432 -24.30 -14.67 -12.70
N VAL A 433 -23.17 -14.65 -12.01
CA VAL A 433 -21.99 -15.46 -12.36
C VAL A 433 -21.75 -16.39 -11.19
N GLY A 434 -21.72 -17.70 -11.46
CA GLY A 434 -21.57 -18.70 -10.42
C GLY A 434 -20.65 -19.83 -10.85
N ALA A 435 -19.84 -20.30 -9.91
CA ALA A 435 -18.91 -21.39 -10.09
C ALA A 435 -19.07 -22.44 -9.00
N LEU A 436 -18.97 -23.71 -9.38
CA LEU A 436 -19.04 -24.88 -8.53
C LEU A 436 -17.67 -25.55 -8.45
N VAL A 437 -17.28 -25.88 -7.23
CA VAL A 437 -16.03 -26.55 -6.87
C VAL A 437 -16.25 -27.38 -5.60
N THR A 438 -15.43 -28.39 -5.30
CA THR A 438 -15.54 -29.07 -3.99
C THR A 438 -14.88 -28.21 -2.91
N LEU A 439 -15.34 -28.32 -1.67
CA LEU A 439 -14.78 -27.53 -0.56
C LEU A 439 -13.30 -27.84 -0.36
N ASP A 440 -12.92 -29.12 -0.40
CA ASP A 440 -11.52 -29.55 -0.28
C ASP A 440 -10.65 -28.91 -1.38
N ASP A 441 -11.13 -28.88 -2.63
CA ASP A 441 -10.43 -28.25 -3.73
C ASP A 441 -10.37 -26.73 -3.54
N TYR A 442 -11.47 -26.07 -3.20
CA TYR A 442 -11.54 -24.61 -3.02
C TYR A 442 -10.56 -24.09 -1.96
N GLN A 443 -10.42 -24.81 -0.84
CA GLN A 443 -9.53 -24.45 0.26
C GLN A 443 -8.07 -24.89 0.04
N ASN A 444 -7.80 -25.73 -0.97
CA ASN A 444 -6.48 -26.26 -1.21
C ASN A 444 -5.56 -25.19 -1.81
N THR A 445 -4.65 -24.67 -1.00
CA THR A 445 -3.68 -23.64 -1.40
C THR A 445 -2.67 -24.11 -2.45
N ALA A 446 -2.54 -25.41 -2.69
CA ALA A 446 -1.69 -25.99 -3.73
C ALA A 446 -2.39 -26.08 -5.10
N ILE A 447 -3.70 -25.80 -5.18
CA ILE A 447 -4.48 -25.85 -6.42
C ILE A 447 -5.04 -24.45 -6.73
N ARG A 448 -5.13 -24.09 -8.03
CA ARG A 448 -5.58 -22.78 -8.53
C ARG A 448 -7.09 -22.54 -8.40
N THR A 449 -7.82 -23.40 -7.71
CA THR A 449 -9.29 -23.44 -7.58
C THR A 449 -9.84 -22.15 -6.97
N GLY A 450 -9.40 -21.76 -5.78
CA GLY A 450 -9.83 -20.52 -5.13
C GLY A 450 -9.44 -19.28 -5.93
N TYR A 451 -8.26 -19.29 -6.57
CA TYR A 451 -7.79 -18.24 -7.46
C TYR A 451 -8.78 -17.98 -8.62
N LEU A 452 -9.22 -19.03 -9.34
CA LEU A 452 -10.12 -18.86 -10.49
C LEU A 452 -11.55 -18.54 -10.10
N VAL A 453 -12.04 -19.21 -9.06
CA VAL A 453 -13.42 -19.06 -8.62
C VAL A 453 -13.64 -17.64 -8.07
N ASP A 454 -12.77 -17.15 -7.18
CA ASP A 454 -12.93 -15.83 -6.56
C ASP A 454 -12.71 -14.70 -7.58
N ASP A 455 -11.83 -14.90 -8.57
CA ASP A 455 -11.65 -13.96 -9.68
C ASP A 455 -12.91 -13.86 -10.55
N LEU A 456 -13.59 -14.98 -10.81
CA LEU A 456 -14.82 -15.01 -11.61
C LEU A 456 -16.01 -14.36 -10.90
N THR A 457 -16.07 -14.47 -9.57
CA THR A 457 -17.23 -14.06 -8.76
C THR A 457 -16.98 -12.84 -7.87
N GLY A 458 -15.83 -12.19 -7.99
CA GLY A 458 -15.44 -11.06 -7.14
C GLY A 458 -15.74 -9.67 -7.71
N GLY A 459 -16.61 -9.54 -8.71
CA GLY A 459 -17.04 -8.26 -9.28
C GLY A 459 -16.24 -7.74 -10.47
N ASN A 460 -14.96 -8.12 -10.61
CA ASN A 460 -14.08 -7.50 -11.63
C ASN A 460 -14.05 -8.22 -12.97
N SER A 461 -14.37 -9.51 -13.02
CA SER A 461 -14.33 -10.28 -14.29
C SER A 461 -15.52 -10.01 -15.21
N LEU A 462 -16.63 -9.48 -14.68
CA LEU A 462 -17.84 -9.17 -15.43
C LEU A 462 -17.84 -7.69 -15.83
N ALA A 463 -18.11 -7.40 -17.09
CA ALA A 463 -18.23 -6.02 -17.60
C ALA A 463 -19.36 -5.91 -18.63
N GLY A 464 -19.72 -4.68 -19.01
CA GLY A 464 -20.66 -4.43 -20.10
C GLY A 464 -20.02 -4.75 -21.45
N GLN A 465 -20.80 -5.10 -22.47
CA GLN A 465 -20.30 -5.63 -23.76
C GLN A 465 -19.40 -4.64 -24.55
N MET A 466 -19.42 -3.35 -24.20
CA MET A 466 -18.61 -2.32 -24.87
C MET A 466 -17.31 -1.99 -24.15
N ASP A 467 -17.12 -2.47 -22.92
CA ASP A 467 -15.94 -2.13 -22.12
C ASP A 467 -14.67 -2.72 -22.74
N GLN A 468 -13.63 -1.90 -22.80
CA GLN A 468 -12.33 -2.28 -23.36
C GLN A 468 -11.31 -2.51 -22.25
N ALA A 469 -10.30 -3.32 -22.56
CA ALA A 469 -9.16 -3.51 -21.67
C ALA A 469 -8.01 -2.60 -22.11
N VAL A 470 -7.38 -1.93 -21.16
CA VAL A 470 -6.18 -1.10 -21.35
C VAL A 470 -5.05 -1.64 -20.49
N GLU A 471 -3.81 -1.39 -20.90
CA GLU A 471 -2.62 -1.76 -20.14
C GLU A 471 -2.39 -0.74 -19.02
N GLU A 472 -1.97 -1.23 -17.87
CA GLU A 472 -1.67 -0.43 -16.69
C GLU A 472 -0.50 -1.08 -15.94
N CYS A 473 0.25 -0.26 -15.23
CA CYS A 473 1.30 -0.74 -14.37
C CYS A 473 1.40 0.15 -13.13
N VAL A 474 1.57 -0.49 -11.97
CA VAL A 474 1.83 0.21 -10.71
C VAL A 474 3.10 -0.32 -10.07
N ALA A 475 3.89 0.58 -9.48
CA ALA A 475 5.12 0.28 -8.78
C ALA A 475 5.04 0.77 -7.33
N TYR A 476 5.43 -0.08 -6.39
CA TYR A 476 5.36 0.19 -4.96
C TYR A 476 6.70 -0.08 -4.28
N THR A 477 6.96 0.73 -3.26
CA THR A 477 8.02 0.52 -2.28
C THR A 477 7.42 -0.08 -1.02
N VAL A 478 7.93 -1.22 -0.59
CA VAL A 478 7.50 -1.83 0.68
C VAL A 478 8.22 -1.11 1.82
N THR A 479 7.49 -0.34 2.61
CA THR A 479 8.05 0.43 3.74
C THR A 479 7.99 -0.33 5.06
N ALA A 480 6.95 -1.14 5.25
CA ALA A 480 6.76 -1.93 6.45
C ALA A 480 5.82 -3.11 6.19
N LYS A 481 5.84 -4.08 7.12
CA LYS A 481 4.86 -5.16 7.17
C LYS A 481 3.45 -4.57 7.44
N PRO A 482 2.41 -4.98 6.68
CA PRO A 482 1.05 -4.51 6.92
C PRO A 482 0.57 -4.82 8.34
N LYS A 483 0.06 -3.80 9.04
CA LYS A 483 -0.45 -3.91 10.42
C LYS A 483 -1.97 -4.09 10.42
N VAL A 484 -2.46 -4.98 11.27
CA VAL A 484 -3.90 -5.13 11.52
C VAL A 484 -4.22 -5.29 13.00
N ASP A 485 -5.22 -4.54 13.45
CA ASP A 485 -5.75 -4.61 14.81
C ASP A 485 -7.19 -5.13 14.77
N ILE A 486 -7.43 -6.22 15.47
CA ILE A 486 -8.70 -6.96 15.42
C ILE A 486 -9.38 -6.86 16.78
N ILE A 487 -10.65 -6.47 16.84
CA ILE A 487 -11.46 -6.63 18.06
C ILE A 487 -12.53 -7.67 17.79
N ILE A 488 -12.66 -8.62 18.71
CA ILE A 488 -13.65 -9.68 18.66
C ILE A 488 -14.64 -9.46 19.81
N SER A 489 -15.93 -9.49 19.49
CA SER A 489 -17.01 -9.57 20.47
C SER A 489 -17.73 -10.88 20.25
N ILE A 490 -17.84 -11.69 21.31
CA ILE A 490 -18.57 -12.96 21.28
C ILE A 490 -19.72 -12.82 22.25
N ASP A 491 -20.90 -13.20 21.81
CA ASP A 491 -22.02 -13.46 22.70
C ASP A 491 -21.66 -14.56 23.73
N GLY A 492 -21.77 -14.16 24.99
CA GLY A 492 -21.46 -14.95 26.18
C GLY A 492 -22.69 -15.67 26.76
N SER A 493 -23.82 -15.62 26.06
CA SER A 493 -25.05 -16.32 26.42
C SER A 493 -24.83 -17.83 26.51
N GLY A 494 -25.69 -18.49 27.29
CA GLY A 494 -25.66 -19.94 27.45
C GLY A 494 -26.21 -20.72 26.24
N SER A 495 -26.83 -20.06 25.26
CA SER A 495 -27.34 -20.70 24.02
C SER A 495 -26.19 -21.13 23.11
N MET A 496 -25.09 -20.38 23.11
CA MET A 496 -23.94 -20.62 22.26
C MET A 496 -22.94 -21.66 22.77
N ASN A 497 -23.25 -22.45 23.81
CA ASN A 497 -22.26 -23.35 24.42
C ASN A 497 -21.64 -24.36 23.43
N ASP A 498 -22.43 -24.91 22.50
CA ASP A 498 -21.93 -25.88 21.50
C ASP A 498 -21.08 -25.17 20.42
N GLU A 499 -21.51 -23.98 20.01
CA GLU A 499 -20.83 -23.08 19.06
C GLU A 499 -19.51 -22.53 19.64
N GLN A 500 -19.50 -22.12 20.91
CA GLN A 500 -18.32 -21.65 21.66
C GLN A 500 -17.27 -22.76 21.82
N ASN A 501 -17.70 -24.01 22.05
CA ASN A 501 -16.78 -25.16 22.06
C ASN A 501 -16.13 -25.41 20.70
N ARG A 502 -16.85 -25.13 19.59
CA ARG A 502 -16.30 -25.19 18.22
C ARG A 502 -15.39 -23.99 17.95
N LEU A 503 -15.66 -22.84 18.56
CA LEU A 503 -14.85 -21.62 18.52
C LEU A 503 -13.54 -21.72 19.33
N ALA A 504 -13.40 -22.66 20.27
CA ALA A 504 -12.11 -22.88 20.95
C ALA A 504 -10.99 -23.36 20.01
N SER A 505 -11.33 -24.02 18.89
CA SER A 505 -10.39 -24.39 17.82
C SER A 505 -10.17 -23.25 16.80
N PHE A 506 -10.95 -22.18 16.87
CA PHE A 506 -10.91 -21.05 15.93
C PHE A 506 -9.62 -20.26 16.03
N VAL A 507 -9.16 -19.98 17.26
CA VAL A 507 -8.03 -19.08 17.50
C VAL A 507 -6.78 -19.59 16.81
N THR A 508 -6.41 -20.85 17.03
CA THR A 508 -5.21 -21.44 16.43
C THR A 508 -5.23 -21.36 14.90
N THR A 509 -6.36 -21.71 14.29
CA THR A 509 -6.52 -21.70 12.82
C THR A 509 -6.44 -20.28 12.29
N PHE A 510 -7.21 -19.36 12.87
CA PHE A 510 -7.28 -17.96 12.48
C PHE A 510 -5.92 -17.27 12.62
N THR A 511 -5.25 -17.39 13.77
CA THR A 511 -3.93 -16.78 13.99
C THR A 511 -2.85 -17.38 13.09
N THR A 512 -2.95 -18.68 12.75
CA THR A 512 -2.03 -19.31 11.80
C THR A 512 -2.20 -18.72 10.40
N LEU A 513 -3.44 -18.54 9.95
CA LEU A 513 -3.73 -17.94 8.63
C LEU A 513 -3.25 -16.49 8.56
N LEU A 514 -3.50 -15.68 9.59
CA LEU A 514 -2.99 -14.30 9.64
C LEU A 514 -1.46 -14.23 9.66
N THR A 515 -0.81 -15.14 10.39
CA THR A 515 0.66 -15.23 10.45
C THR A 515 1.24 -15.60 9.09
N ASN A 516 0.62 -16.55 8.37
CA ASN A 516 1.04 -16.97 7.04
C ASN A 516 0.77 -15.93 5.94
N SER A 517 -0.10 -14.95 6.20
CA SER A 517 -0.48 -13.87 5.27
C SER A 517 0.45 -12.65 5.31
N ASN A 518 1.65 -12.81 5.87
CA ASN A 518 2.62 -11.72 6.06
C ASN A 518 2.03 -10.47 6.77
N LEU A 519 1.17 -10.67 7.78
CA LEU A 519 0.60 -9.56 8.57
C LEU A 519 1.29 -9.40 9.93
N ASP A 520 1.45 -8.16 10.37
CA ASP A 520 1.67 -7.81 11.76
C ASP A 520 0.30 -7.65 12.45
N TRP A 521 -0.25 -8.77 12.91
CA TRP A 521 -1.59 -8.82 13.51
C TRP A 521 -1.52 -8.80 15.04
N ARG A 522 -2.52 -8.18 15.65
CA ARG A 522 -2.86 -8.37 17.07
C ARG A 522 -4.37 -8.30 17.24
N ALA A 523 -4.90 -9.02 18.23
CA ALA A 523 -6.32 -9.07 18.49
C ALA A 523 -6.65 -8.76 19.95
N ALA A 524 -7.79 -8.14 20.18
CA ALA A 524 -8.39 -7.93 21.48
C ALA A 524 -9.77 -8.57 21.52
N VAL A 525 -10.27 -8.78 22.73
CA VAL A 525 -11.61 -9.30 22.98
C VAL A 525 -12.34 -8.30 23.84
N THR A 526 -13.60 -8.02 23.53
CA THR A 526 -14.49 -7.26 24.41
C THR A 526 -15.65 -8.14 24.86
N ARG A 527 -16.24 -7.80 26.00
CA ARG A 527 -17.43 -8.49 26.51
C ARG A 527 -18.68 -7.85 25.90
N PRO A 528 -19.71 -8.64 25.55
CA PRO A 528 -20.99 -8.14 25.01
C PRO A 528 -21.88 -7.52 26.13
N ASP A 529 -21.27 -6.82 27.08
CA ASP A 529 -21.93 -6.25 28.26
C ASP A 529 -22.21 -4.76 28.06
N CYS A 530 -23.42 -4.31 28.42
CA CYS A 530 -23.77 -2.89 28.50
C CYS A 530 -24.07 -2.42 29.93
N ASN A 531 -23.00 -2.19 30.71
CA ASN A 531 -23.09 -1.88 32.15
C ASN A 531 -22.78 -0.42 32.48
N ASP A 532 -21.66 0.12 31.97
CA ASP A 532 -21.15 1.46 32.29
C ASP A 532 -20.55 2.12 31.05
N ASN A 533 -21.20 3.20 30.61
CA ASN A 533 -20.78 4.01 29.46
C ASN A 533 -19.73 5.06 29.83
N MET A 534 -19.23 5.09 31.08
CA MET A 534 -18.20 6.03 31.49
C MET A 534 -16.93 5.91 30.64
N GLY A 535 -16.50 7.06 30.11
CA GLY A 535 -15.30 7.20 29.30
C GLY A 535 -15.47 6.83 27.81
N LEU A 536 -16.70 6.61 27.35
CA LEU A 536 -17.02 6.65 25.92
C LEU A 536 -17.09 8.11 25.44
N SER A 537 -16.87 8.32 24.14
CA SER A 537 -17.08 9.61 23.49
C SER A 537 -18.56 10.03 23.56
N GLN A 538 -18.82 11.32 23.37
CA GLN A 538 -20.19 11.82 23.33
C GLN A 538 -20.97 11.22 22.16
N ASP A 539 -20.35 11.14 20.97
CA ASP A 539 -20.96 10.54 19.78
C ASP A 539 -21.37 9.09 20.04
N MET A 540 -20.48 8.29 20.65
CA MET A 540 -20.81 6.90 21.00
C MET A 540 -21.90 6.83 22.07
N THR A 541 -21.83 7.70 23.07
CA THR A 541 -22.85 7.78 24.12
C THR A 541 -24.22 8.12 23.53
N ASP A 542 -24.28 9.03 22.56
CA ASP A 542 -25.52 9.44 21.90
C ASP A 542 -26.13 8.28 21.10
N LEU A 543 -25.32 7.51 20.38
CA LEU A 543 -25.74 6.30 19.65
C LEU A 543 -26.41 5.26 20.57
N ILE A 544 -25.86 5.03 21.77
CA ILE A 544 -26.36 3.98 22.70
C ILE A 544 -27.32 4.49 23.79
N SER A 545 -27.55 5.82 23.87
CA SER A 545 -28.14 6.51 25.04
C SER A 545 -29.56 6.07 25.41
N ALA A 546 -30.32 5.48 24.49
CA ALA A 546 -31.71 5.10 24.69
C ALA A 546 -31.91 3.71 25.32
N HIS A 547 -30.94 2.80 25.19
CA HIS A 547 -31.15 1.36 25.47
C HIS A 547 -30.17 0.76 26.48
N CYS A 548 -28.99 1.37 26.66
CA CYS A 548 -28.01 0.94 27.67
C CYS A 548 -28.19 1.64 29.03
N GLN A 549 -29.38 1.51 29.65
CA GLN A 549 -29.60 2.01 31.01
C GLN A 549 -29.58 0.87 32.02
N ALA A 550 -28.44 0.73 32.72
CA ALA A 550 -28.36 -0.11 33.91
C ALA A 550 -29.50 0.28 34.88
N ILE A 551 -30.38 -0.68 35.22
CA ILE A 551 -31.35 -0.49 36.30
C ILE A 551 -30.52 -0.14 37.55
N PRO A 552 -30.71 1.05 38.18
CA PRO A 552 -29.98 1.38 39.39
C PRO A 552 -30.50 0.50 40.52
N ILE A 553 -29.81 -0.61 40.80
CA ILE A 553 -30.17 -1.53 41.88
C ILE A 553 -29.92 -0.82 43.22
N PRO A 554 -30.96 -0.45 44.01
CA PRO A 554 -30.80 0.28 45.24
C PRO A 554 -30.70 -0.71 46.42
N ILE A 555 -29.69 -1.58 46.43
CA ILE A 555 -29.40 -2.41 47.61
C ILE A 555 -27.90 -2.62 47.81
N GLY A 556 -27.40 -2.12 48.94
CA GLY A 556 -26.01 -2.29 49.39
C GLY A 556 -25.73 -3.70 49.94
N PHE A 557 -25.69 -4.69 49.06
CA PHE A 557 -25.06 -5.98 49.34
C PHE A 557 -23.76 -6.08 48.53
N PRO A 558 -22.65 -6.57 49.12
CA PRO A 558 -21.40 -6.80 48.39
C PRO A 558 -21.55 -8.08 47.57
N PHE A 559 -22.22 -7.99 46.43
CA PHE A 559 -21.92 -8.91 45.34
C PHE A 559 -20.53 -8.52 44.82
N PRO A 560 -19.64 -9.48 44.48
CA PRO A 560 -18.47 -9.14 43.68
C PRO A 560 -19.00 -8.43 42.44
N GLY A 561 -18.63 -7.16 42.26
CA GLY A 561 -19.18 -6.35 41.18
C GLY A 561 -18.91 -7.03 39.85
N PHE A 562 -19.97 -7.28 39.08
CA PHE A 562 -19.86 -7.55 37.66
C PHE A 562 -19.43 -6.23 37.00
N GLY A 563 -18.12 -5.97 37.07
CA GLY A 563 -17.53 -4.63 36.88
C GLY A 563 -16.67 -4.57 35.62
N GLY A 564 -17.31 -4.59 34.46
CA GLY A 564 -16.71 -4.22 33.18
C GLY A 564 -17.43 -3.01 32.60
N LYS A 565 -16.69 -2.08 32.00
CA LYS A 565 -17.28 -0.97 31.24
C LYS A 565 -17.71 -1.45 29.86
N THR A 566 -18.74 -0.84 29.28
CA THR A 566 -19.22 -1.17 27.92
C THR A 566 -18.08 -1.00 26.93
N GLY A 567 -17.74 -2.05 26.16
CA GLY A 567 -16.63 -2.05 25.19
C GLY A 567 -15.23 -2.14 25.81
N GLU A 568 -15.09 -2.43 27.11
CA GLU A 568 -13.78 -2.62 27.74
C GLU A 568 -13.08 -3.87 27.18
N LEU A 569 -11.78 -3.74 26.88
CA LEU A 569 -10.97 -4.84 26.38
C LEU A 569 -10.56 -5.78 27.52
N VAL A 570 -10.76 -7.07 27.32
CA VAL A 570 -10.39 -8.12 28.28
C VAL A 570 -8.87 -8.15 28.46
N ALA A 571 -8.43 -8.36 29.69
CA ALA A 571 -7.02 -8.54 30.06
C ALA A 571 -6.07 -7.39 29.63
N GLY A 572 -6.61 -6.17 29.46
CA GLY A 572 -5.80 -4.97 29.31
C GLY A 572 -5.35 -4.63 27.89
N GLY A 573 -5.99 -5.19 26.84
CA GLY A 573 -5.84 -4.67 25.48
C GLY A 573 -5.63 -5.73 24.40
N PHE A 574 -4.94 -5.39 23.32
CA PHE A 574 -4.56 -6.26 22.21
C PHE A 574 -3.43 -7.21 22.60
N THR A 575 -3.41 -8.41 22.01
CA THR A 575 -2.33 -9.39 22.10
C THR A 575 -2.02 -9.99 20.73
N GLY A 576 -0.74 -10.27 20.48
CA GLY A 576 -0.29 -11.06 19.33
C GLY A 576 -0.01 -12.52 19.69
N ASP A 577 -0.28 -12.95 20.93
CA ASP A 577 -0.07 -14.33 21.39
C ASP A 577 -1.36 -15.15 21.18
N PRO A 578 -1.35 -16.19 20.33
CA PRO A 578 -2.50 -17.06 20.11
C PRO A 578 -3.02 -17.73 21.38
N SER A 579 -2.13 -18.10 22.31
CA SER A 579 -2.52 -18.78 23.56
C SER A 579 -3.24 -17.81 24.50
N GLU A 580 -2.78 -16.56 24.55
CA GLU A 580 -3.44 -15.52 25.33
C GLU A 580 -4.81 -15.15 24.74
N LEU A 581 -4.89 -15.02 23.41
CA LEU A 581 -6.15 -14.78 22.71
C LEU A 581 -7.14 -15.92 22.95
N GLN A 582 -6.68 -17.18 22.91
CA GLN A 582 -7.51 -18.35 23.22
C GLN A 582 -8.09 -18.30 24.62
N ASN A 583 -7.28 -17.95 25.62
CA ASN A 583 -7.75 -17.82 27.01
C ASN A 583 -8.78 -16.69 27.17
N ARG A 584 -8.68 -15.62 26.38
CA ARG A 584 -9.62 -14.48 26.42
C ARG A 584 -10.94 -14.77 25.72
N LEU A 585 -10.97 -15.76 24.83
CA LEU A 585 -12.17 -16.23 24.11
C LEU A 585 -12.78 -17.48 24.78
N ASP A 586 -12.23 -17.94 25.91
CA ASP A 586 -12.75 -19.08 26.64
C ASP A 586 -14.14 -18.75 27.23
N PRO A 587 -15.20 -19.50 26.86
CA PRO A 587 -16.58 -19.25 27.30
C PRO A 587 -16.76 -19.27 28.82
N SER A 588 -15.91 -19.98 29.57
CA SER A 588 -15.93 -19.98 31.04
C SER A 588 -15.55 -18.63 31.66
N THR A 589 -15.08 -17.68 30.86
CA THR A 589 -14.70 -16.32 31.28
C THR A 589 -15.78 -15.27 30.97
N PHE A 590 -16.88 -15.66 30.31
CA PHE A 590 -18.02 -14.81 29.99
C PHE A 590 -19.20 -15.20 30.89
N GLU A 591 -19.56 -14.32 31.83
CA GLU A 591 -20.74 -14.46 32.69
C GLU A 591 -21.75 -13.34 32.37
N SER A 592 -22.07 -13.13 31.09
CA SER A 592 -23.02 -12.11 30.64
C SER A 592 -24.32 -12.73 30.14
N GLY A 593 -25.45 -12.21 30.60
CA GLY A 593 -26.78 -12.61 30.11
C GLY A 593 -27.37 -11.65 29.08
N GLY A 594 -26.58 -10.71 28.55
CA GLY A 594 -27.01 -9.75 27.54
C GLY A 594 -26.25 -9.95 26.23
N GLU A 595 -26.92 -9.68 25.11
CA GLU A 595 -26.48 -9.93 23.74
C GLU A 595 -26.17 -8.60 23.03
N TYR A 596 -25.27 -7.78 23.59
CA TYR A 596 -24.86 -6.48 23.01
C TYR A 596 -23.63 -6.61 22.12
N THR A 597 -23.58 -7.63 21.25
CA THR A 597 -22.37 -8.04 20.53
C THR A 597 -21.78 -6.91 19.66
N ILE A 598 -22.54 -6.34 18.73
CA ILE A 598 -22.06 -5.28 17.83
C ILE A 598 -22.03 -3.91 18.54
N SER A 599 -22.94 -3.72 19.50
CA SER A 599 -23.01 -2.54 20.35
C SER A 599 -21.73 -2.37 21.19
N ALA A 600 -21.30 -3.43 21.89
CA ALA A 600 -20.07 -3.44 22.66
C ALA A 600 -18.82 -3.39 21.77
N LEU A 601 -18.88 -4.01 20.59
CA LEU A 601 -17.77 -3.99 19.62
C LEU A 601 -17.49 -2.57 19.11
N THR A 602 -18.54 -1.81 18.79
CA THR A 602 -18.44 -0.40 18.38
C THR A 602 -17.94 0.47 19.54
N ALA A 603 -18.41 0.21 20.76
CA ALA A 603 -17.92 0.90 21.96
C ALA A 603 -16.44 0.59 22.24
N ALA A 604 -15.98 -0.63 21.94
CA ALA A 604 -14.58 -1.00 22.05
C ALA A 604 -13.70 -0.28 21.03
N ALA A 605 -14.20 -0.09 19.81
CA ALA A 605 -13.52 0.73 18.80
C ALA A 605 -13.39 2.19 19.24
N ASP A 606 -14.43 2.77 19.86
CA ASP A 606 -14.38 4.11 20.46
C ASP A 606 -13.30 4.21 21.55
N ARG A 607 -13.26 3.23 22.46
CA ARG A 607 -12.27 3.17 23.55
C ARG A 607 -10.84 2.95 23.06
N ALA A 608 -10.67 2.32 21.90
CA ALA A 608 -9.37 2.11 21.28
C ALA A 608 -8.79 3.39 20.64
N LEU A 609 -9.50 4.52 20.72
CA LEU A 609 -9.01 5.85 20.35
C LEU A 609 -8.54 6.68 21.57
N PRO A 610 -7.64 7.67 21.37
CA PRO A 610 -6.90 7.94 20.13
C PRO A 610 -5.90 6.82 19.82
N ARG A 611 -5.51 6.70 18.54
CA ARG A 611 -4.51 5.72 18.10
C ARG A 611 -3.17 5.93 18.82
N SER A 612 -2.50 4.83 19.17
CA SER A 612 -1.20 4.81 19.84
C SER A 612 -0.47 3.50 19.58
N ASP A 613 0.81 3.58 19.19
CA ASP A 613 1.65 2.40 18.99
C ASP A 613 2.24 1.85 20.30
N THR A 614 2.17 2.62 21.39
CA THR A 614 2.76 2.26 22.69
C THR A 614 1.74 1.78 23.73
N ASP A 615 0.45 2.05 23.51
CA ASP A 615 -0.63 1.65 24.42
C ASP A 615 -1.31 0.38 23.89
N ALA A 616 -1.23 -0.69 24.68
CA ALA A 616 -1.82 -1.98 24.32
C ALA A 616 -3.35 -1.94 24.21
N THR A 617 -4.03 -0.90 24.72
CA THR A 617 -5.50 -0.76 24.63
C THR A 617 -5.98 0.04 23.44
N LYS A 618 -5.06 0.64 22.66
CA LYS A 618 -5.38 1.56 21.56
C LYS A 618 -5.04 0.95 20.22
N PHE A 619 -5.73 1.38 19.16
CA PHE A 619 -5.37 1.04 17.79
C PHE A 619 -4.00 1.63 17.41
N ARG A 620 -3.20 0.91 16.61
CA ARG A 620 -1.94 1.42 16.05
C ARG A 620 -2.20 2.49 15.00
N THR A 621 -1.26 3.42 14.82
CA THR A 621 -1.40 4.62 13.97
C THR A 621 -1.67 4.30 12.49
N GLU A 622 -1.23 3.14 12.01
CA GLU A 622 -1.36 2.69 10.60
C GLU A 622 -2.07 1.34 10.47
N ALA A 623 -2.59 0.77 11.55
CA ALA A 623 -3.24 -0.53 11.47
C ALA A 623 -4.59 -0.43 10.78
N ALA A 624 -4.84 -1.36 9.85
CA ALA A 624 -6.20 -1.68 9.44
C ALA A 624 -7.00 -2.15 10.66
N VAL A 625 -8.26 -1.72 10.76
CA VAL A 625 -9.13 -2.07 11.89
C VAL A 625 -10.17 -3.07 11.41
N VAL A 626 -10.18 -4.25 12.04
CA VAL A 626 -11.15 -5.31 11.78
C VAL A 626 -11.96 -5.57 13.03
N LEU A 627 -13.29 -5.62 12.89
CA LEU A 627 -14.21 -5.87 13.97
C LEU A 627 -14.98 -7.15 13.68
N ILE A 628 -14.99 -8.13 14.59
CA ILE A 628 -15.69 -9.40 14.40
C ILE A 628 -16.76 -9.57 15.48
N ALA A 629 -18.02 -9.62 15.07
CA ALA A 629 -19.16 -9.92 15.93
C ALA A 629 -19.58 -11.38 15.75
N ILE A 630 -19.70 -12.13 16.85
CA ILE A 630 -20.07 -13.54 16.85
C ILE A 630 -21.26 -13.73 17.78
N THR A 631 -22.41 -14.11 17.23
CA THR A 631 -23.66 -14.27 18.02
C THR A 631 -24.65 -15.14 17.27
N ASP A 632 -25.47 -15.92 17.98
CA ASP A 632 -26.60 -16.64 17.40
C ASP A 632 -27.90 -15.83 17.42
N GLU A 633 -27.91 -14.64 18.05
CA GLU A 633 -29.09 -13.79 18.21
C GLU A 633 -28.89 -12.36 17.66
N GLU A 634 -29.97 -11.59 17.55
CA GLU A 634 -29.89 -10.18 17.18
C GLU A 634 -29.34 -9.37 18.36
N ASP A 635 -28.60 -8.30 18.08
CA ASP A 635 -28.09 -7.45 19.16
C ASP A 635 -29.24 -6.75 19.90
N GLU A 636 -29.24 -6.83 21.23
CA GLU A 636 -30.33 -6.35 22.10
C GLU A 636 -30.70 -4.88 21.87
N PHE A 637 -29.73 -4.04 21.51
CA PHE A 637 -30.02 -2.65 21.13
C PHE A 637 -30.97 -2.59 19.92
N PHE A 638 -30.69 -3.40 18.90
CA PHE A 638 -31.46 -3.43 17.66
C PHE A 638 -32.76 -4.20 17.82
N GLN A 639 -32.82 -5.21 18.71
CA GLN A 639 -34.09 -5.83 19.09
C GLN A 639 -35.07 -4.81 19.69
N ASP A 640 -34.58 -3.89 20.52
CA ASP A 640 -35.38 -2.83 21.11
C ASP A 640 -35.73 -1.70 20.12
N ALA A 641 -34.77 -1.31 19.27
CA ALA A 641 -34.92 -0.22 18.31
C ALA A 641 -35.85 -0.62 17.14
N LEU A 642 -35.74 -1.86 16.66
CA LEU A 642 -36.48 -2.35 15.51
C LEU A 642 -37.77 -3.02 15.97
N SER A 643 -38.91 -2.47 15.52
CA SER A 643 -40.23 -3.04 15.81
C SER A 643 -40.56 -4.29 14.97
N PHE A 644 -39.55 -5.07 14.58
CA PHE A 644 -39.73 -6.34 13.87
C PHE A 644 -40.45 -7.38 14.76
N GLY A 645 -40.69 -7.04 16.03
CA GLY A 645 -41.27 -7.92 17.03
C GLY A 645 -40.32 -9.10 17.31
N ASN A 646 -40.72 -10.01 18.19
CA ASN A 646 -40.02 -11.28 18.39
C ASN A 646 -40.11 -12.20 17.14
N SER A 647 -40.32 -11.64 15.94
CA SER A 647 -40.41 -12.39 14.71
C SER A 647 -38.99 -12.74 14.27
N GLN A 648 -38.69 -14.01 14.50
CA GLN A 648 -37.61 -14.81 13.94
C GLN A 648 -37.73 -14.91 12.41
N SER A 649 -38.11 -13.81 11.73
CA SER A 649 -38.30 -13.81 10.30
C SER A 649 -36.93 -13.91 9.66
N ILE A 650 -36.71 -15.09 9.09
CA ILE A 650 -35.52 -15.43 8.32
C ILE A 650 -35.33 -14.45 7.15
N THR A 651 -36.40 -13.80 6.67
CA THR A 651 -36.37 -12.84 5.57
C THR A 651 -37.15 -11.57 5.94
N LEU A 652 -36.57 -10.41 5.63
CA LEU A 652 -37.22 -9.10 5.77
C LEU A 652 -37.93 -8.72 4.46
N ASP A 653 -39.07 -8.02 4.56
CA ASP A 653 -39.64 -7.34 3.41
C ASP A 653 -38.93 -6.01 3.13
N ALA A 654 -39.18 -5.42 1.96
CA ALA A 654 -38.53 -4.17 1.54
C ALA A 654 -38.79 -2.97 2.49
N THR A 655 -39.87 -2.98 3.27
CA THR A 655 -40.13 -1.92 4.26
C THR A 655 -39.29 -2.14 5.50
N GLN A 656 -39.23 -3.38 5.99
CA GLN A 656 -38.39 -3.76 7.13
C GLN A 656 -36.90 -3.55 6.82
N GLU A 657 -36.47 -3.88 5.60
CA GLU A 657 -35.09 -3.62 5.16
C GLU A 657 -34.76 -2.11 5.18
N ALA A 658 -35.67 -1.25 4.75
CA ALA A 658 -35.48 0.20 4.80
C ALA A 658 -35.43 0.75 6.24
N GLU A 659 -36.20 0.15 7.17
CA GLU A 659 -36.12 0.46 8.59
C GLU A 659 -34.78 0.02 9.19
N LEU A 660 -34.31 -1.19 8.85
CA LEU A 660 -33.00 -1.71 9.25
C LEU A 660 -31.86 -0.81 8.77
N GLU A 661 -31.87 -0.43 7.48
CA GLU A 661 -30.86 0.46 6.89
C GLU A 661 -30.86 1.82 7.61
N THR A 662 -32.04 2.36 7.92
CA THR A 662 -32.17 3.64 8.65
C THR A 662 -31.56 3.57 10.05
N GLU A 663 -31.80 2.49 10.80
CA GLU A 663 -31.29 2.33 12.18
C GLU A 663 -29.80 1.96 12.23
N THR A 664 -29.29 1.24 11.23
CA THR A 664 -27.89 0.80 11.19
C THR A 664 -26.94 1.84 10.58
N GLN A 665 -27.44 2.77 9.75
CA GLN A 665 -26.60 3.78 9.09
C GLN A 665 -25.75 4.63 10.06
N PRO A 666 -26.27 5.13 11.20
CA PRO A 666 -25.45 5.90 12.14
C PRO A 666 -24.26 5.12 12.73
N TRP A 667 -24.42 3.79 12.86
CA TRP A 667 -23.36 2.89 13.33
C TRP A 667 -22.29 2.68 12.27
N ILE A 668 -22.73 2.49 11.01
CA ILE A 668 -21.84 2.40 9.85
C ILE A 668 -21.02 3.69 9.73
N ASP A 669 -21.67 4.85 9.75
CA ASP A 669 -21.01 6.16 9.67
C ASP A 669 -19.97 6.34 10.79
N PHE A 670 -20.31 5.95 12.01
CA PHE A 670 -19.40 6.02 13.16
C PHE A 670 -18.14 5.17 12.96
N LEU A 671 -18.30 3.93 12.49
CA LEU A 671 -17.21 2.99 12.26
C LEU A 671 -16.34 3.37 11.05
N LEU A 672 -16.93 4.05 10.06
CA LEU A 672 -16.25 4.51 8.85
C LEU A 672 -15.51 5.84 9.02
N ARG A 673 -15.65 6.53 10.16
CA ARG A 673 -14.90 7.77 10.45
C ARG A 673 -13.39 7.57 10.22
N PRO A 674 -12.67 8.56 9.69
CA PRO A 674 -11.25 8.43 9.34
C PRO A 674 -10.35 7.93 10.48
N GLU A 675 -10.67 8.27 11.72
CA GLU A 675 -9.88 7.86 12.90
C GLU A 675 -10.02 6.36 13.19
N ILE A 676 -11.15 5.74 12.81
CA ILE A 676 -11.43 4.31 12.99
C ILE A 676 -11.19 3.56 11.68
N GLY A 677 -11.93 3.89 10.63
CA GLY A 677 -11.84 3.27 9.32
C GLY A 677 -12.09 1.76 9.34
N ALA A 678 -12.96 1.26 10.23
CA ALA A 678 -13.14 -0.17 10.47
C ALA A 678 -13.80 -0.89 9.29
N THR A 679 -13.57 -2.19 9.22
CA THR A 679 -14.36 -3.16 8.44
C THR A 679 -14.90 -4.21 9.41
N SER A 680 -16.23 -4.37 9.47
CA SER A 680 -16.88 -5.31 10.39
C SER A 680 -17.27 -6.60 9.68
N PHE A 681 -17.09 -7.73 10.35
CA PHE A 681 -17.51 -9.05 9.94
C PHE A 681 -18.46 -9.64 10.97
N GLY A 682 -19.43 -10.41 10.49
CA GLY A 682 -20.36 -11.17 11.33
C GLY A 682 -20.12 -12.67 11.19
N ILE A 683 -20.16 -13.40 12.29
CA ILE A 683 -20.39 -14.85 12.31
C ILE A 683 -21.69 -15.05 13.06
N VAL A 684 -22.79 -15.08 12.31
CA VAL A 684 -24.13 -15.03 12.88
C VAL A 684 -25.05 -16.06 12.24
N TRP A 685 -26.26 -16.17 12.74
CA TRP A 685 -27.32 -16.85 11.98
C TRP A 685 -27.69 -15.97 10.77
N PRO A 686 -27.34 -16.38 9.53
CA PRO A 686 -27.56 -15.51 8.37
C PRO A 686 -29.06 -15.41 8.02
N PRO A 687 -29.51 -14.26 7.51
CA PRO A 687 -30.81 -14.15 6.87
C PRO A 687 -30.96 -15.18 5.74
N GLY A 688 -32.17 -15.73 5.59
CA GLY A 688 -32.52 -16.68 4.54
C GLY A 688 -32.41 -18.17 4.89
N GLU A 689 -31.82 -18.56 6.04
CA GLU A 689 -31.58 -19.97 6.39
C GLU A 689 -32.14 -20.37 7.76
N ALA A 690 -32.44 -21.67 7.96
CA ALA A 690 -32.82 -22.21 9.27
C ALA A 690 -31.62 -22.89 9.98
N CYS A 691 -31.32 -22.50 11.22
CA CYS A 691 -30.28 -23.13 12.02
C CYS A 691 -30.77 -24.46 12.64
N PRO A 692 -30.01 -25.57 12.59
CA PRO A 692 -30.43 -26.87 13.14
C PRO A 692 -30.62 -26.91 14.67
N SER A 693 -30.06 -25.96 15.42
CA SER A 693 -29.87 -26.05 16.88
C SER A 693 -30.80 -25.20 17.77
N GLY A 694 -31.80 -24.44 17.27
CA GLY A 694 -32.55 -23.57 18.20
C GLY A 694 -33.95 -23.12 17.78
N ASN A 695 -34.97 -23.63 18.49
CA ASN A 695 -36.25 -22.94 18.63
C ASN A 695 -36.04 -21.76 19.60
N GLY A 696 -35.73 -20.54 19.12
CA GLY A 696 -35.62 -19.39 20.03
C GLY A 696 -34.83 -18.18 19.54
N ALA A 697 -33.72 -18.40 18.84
CA ALA A 697 -32.79 -17.35 18.46
C ALA A 697 -33.33 -16.42 17.35
N ALA A 698 -32.94 -15.15 17.38
CA ALA A 698 -33.31 -14.14 16.38
C ALA A 698 -32.21 -13.98 15.32
N VAL A 699 -32.59 -13.81 14.05
CA VAL A 699 -31.63 -13.55 12.97
C VAL A 699 -30.96 -12.18 13.20
N ALA A 700 -29.63 -12.14 13.20
CA ALA A 700 -28.85 -10.93 13.47
C ALA A 700 -28.74 -10.01 12.23
N HIS A 701 -29.88 -9.44 11.82
CA HIS A 701 -30.00 -8.57 10.67
C HIS A 701 -29.15 -7.30 10.81
N ALA A 702 -29.08 -6.70 11.99
CA ALA A 702 -28.29 -5.49 12.22
C ALA A 702 -26.79 -5.76 12.12
N VAL A 703 -26.31 -6.88 12.67
CA VAL A 703 -24.91 -7.31 12.49
C VAL A 703 -24.61 -7.50 11.01
N ALA A 704 -25.55 -8.09 10.26
CA ALA A 704 -25.38 -8.31 8.83
C ALA A 704 -25.34 -7.01 8.02
N ALA A 705 -26.23 -6.06 8.33
CA ALA A 705 -26.28 -4.75 7.70
C ALA A 705 -25.01 -3.92 8.00
N ILE A 706 -24.55 -3.89 9.25
CA ILE A 706 -23.32 -3.18 9.64
C ILE A 706 -22.08 -3.82 9.01
N ALA A 707 -22.00 -5.16 8.98
CA ALA A 707 -20.91 -5.84 8.29
C ALA A 707 -20.86 -5.45 6.81
N ASN A 708 -21.99 -5.54 6.11
CA ASN A 708 -22.08 -5.15 4.69
C ASN A 708 -21.79 -3.66 4.47
N GLY A 709 -22.34 -2.77 5.30
CA GLY A 709 -22.18 -1.32 5.18
C GLY A 709 -20.77 -0.81 5.48
N THR A 710 -20.03 -1.51 6.34
CA THR A 710 -18.59 -1.24 6.57
C THR A 710 -17.68 -1.97 5.57
N GLY A 711 -18.29 -2.70 4.63
CA GLY A 711 -17.60 -3.40 3.55
C GLY A 711 -17.11 -4.79 3.92
N GLY A 712 -17.45 -5.39 5.06
CA GLY A 712 -17.14 -6.79 5.37
C GLY A 712 -18.26 -7.73 4.94
N SER A 713 -18.23 -8.97 5.46
CA SER A 713 -19.15 -10.05 5.09
C SER A 713 -19.72 -10.75 6.32
N VAL A 714 -20.77 -11.54 6.08
CA VAL A 714 -21.45 -12.32 7.11
C VAL A 714 -21.30 -13.80 6.81
N GLY A 715 -20.67 -14.51 7.73
CA GLY A 715 -20.58 -15.95 7.73
C GLY A 715 -21.64 -16.60 8.60
N SER A 716 -21.95 -17.86 8.31
CA SER A 716 -22.95 -18.63 9.06
C SER A 716 -22.34 -19.31 10.29
N ILE A 717 -22.93 -19.07 11.46
CA ILE A 717 -22.57 -19.79 12.69
C ILE A 717 -23.15 -21.22 12.71
N CYS A 718 -24.21 -21.44 11.93
CA CYS A 718 -24.98 -22.68 11.88
C CYS A 718 -24.29 -23.81 11.11
N GLN A 719 -23.17 -23.52 10.45
CA GLN A 719 -22.41 -24.53 9.73
C GLN A 719 -21.90 -25.61 10.66
N ALA A 720 -21.68 -26.83 10.16
CA ALA A 720 -21.04 -27.90 10.94
C ALA A 720 -19.54 -27.69 11.16
N ASP A 721 -18.89 -26.84 10.35
CA ASP A 721 -17.50 -26.43 10.50
C ASP A 721 -17.32 -24.93 10.15
N ILE A 722 -17.09 -24.10 11.17
CA ILE A 722 -16.90 -22.65 11.04
C ILE A 722 -15.47 -22.31 10.59
N ALA A 723 -14.51 -23.24 10.63
CA ALA A 723 -13.10 -22.98 10.29
C ALA A 723 -12.90 -22.40 8.87
N SER A 724 -13.75 -22.82 7.95
CA SER A 724 -13.83 -22.32 6.57
C SER A 724 -14.31 -20.86 6.49
N THR A 725 -15.40 -20.50 7.18
CA THR A 725 -15.88 -19.11 7.30
C THR A 725 -14.80 -18.21 7.90
N LEU A 726 -14.01 -18.74 8.83
CA LEU A 726 -12.89 -18.03 9.45
C LEU A 726 -11.70 -17.86 8.51
N GLN A 727 -11.47 -18.84 7.64
CA GLN A 727 -10.49 -18.73 6.57
C GLN A 727 -10.86 -17.59 5.62
N GLU A 728 -12.14 -17.42 5.29
CA GLU A 728 -12.61 -16.29 4.49
C GLU A 728 -12.39 -14.94 5.19
N ILE A 729 -12.72 -14.83 6.48
CA ILE A 729 -12.46 -13.60 7.24
C ILE A 729 -10.96 -13.30 7.33
N ALA A 730 -10.11 -14.31 7.55
CA ALA A 730 -8.65 -14.13 7.56
C ALA A 730 -8.12 -13.69 6.18
N ASN A 731 -8.61 -14.30 5.10
CA ASN A 731 -8.26 -13.96 3.73
C ASN A 731 -8.65 -12.53 3.37
N ALA A 732 -9.86 -12.10 3.76
CA ALA A 732 -10.35 -10.74 3.59
C ALA A 732 -9.55 -9.76 4.45
N THR A 733 -9.22 -10.15 5.69
CA THR A 733 -8.38 -9.35 6.61
C THR A 733 -7.01 -9.07 5.99
N ALA A 734 -6.38 -10.06 5.36
CA ALA A 734 -5.12 -9.87 4.64
C ALA A 734 -5.24 -8.93 3.44
N GLY A 735 -6.34 -9.04 2.68
CA GLY A 735 -6.65 -8.11 1.59
C GLY A 735 -6.82 -6.67 2.08
N ILE A 736 -7.61 -6.48 3.15
CA ILE A 736 -7.89 -5.17 3.75
C ILE A 736 -6.62 -4.54 4.32
N ALA A 737 -5.78 -5.32 4.99
CA ALA A 737 -4.54 -4.83 5.58
C ALA A 737 -3.49 -4.48 4.52
N SER A 738 -3.47 -5.15 3.37
CA SER A 738 -2.47 -4.88 2.33
C SER A 738 -2.56 -3.46 1.81
N GLY A 739 -1.45 -2.72 1.83
CA GLY A 739 -1.37 -1.37 1.25
C GLY A 739 -1.25 -1.35 -0.28
N LEU A 740 -1.04 -2.49 -0.94
CA LEU A 740 -0.79 -2.54 -2.38
C LEU A 740 -2.09 -2.56 -3.19
N ARG A 741 -2.66 -1.36 -3.39
CA ARG A 741 -3.87 -1.16 -4.20
C ARG A 741 -3.54 -1.21 -5.69
N LEU A 742 -4.46 -1.67 -6.53
CA LEU A 742 -4.31 -1.47 -7.98
C LEU A 742 -5.08 -0.21 -8.44
N ARG A 743 -4.69 0.32 -9.59
CA ARG A 743 -5.38 1.44 -10.24
C ARG A 743 -6.46 0.87 -11.16
N GLY A 744 -7.72 1.13 -10.82
CA GLY A 744 -8.87 0.54 -11.51
C GLY A 744 -8.99 -0.98 -11.32
N ALA A 745 -9.95 -1.58 -12.00
CA ALA A 745 -10.30 -2.99 -11.87
C ALA A 745 -9.53 -3.84 -12.89
N PRO A 746 -8.61 -4.72 -12.45
CA PRO A 746 -7.81 -5.56 -13.32
C PRO A 746 -8.67 -6.66 -13.96
N LEU A 747 -8.21 -7.15 -15.11
CA LEU A 747 -8.61 -8.44 -15.68
C LEU A 747 -7.75 -9.51 -14.99
N PRO A 748 -8.31 -10.33 -14.08
CA PRO A 748 -7.49 -11.09 -13.13
C PRO A 748 -6.45 -12.06 -13.72
N PRO A 749 -6.70 -12.74 -14.86
CA PRO A 749 -5.70 -13.60 -15.51
C PRO A 749 -4.46 -12.86 -16.03
N THR A 750 -4.50 -11.53 -16.09
CA THR A 750 -3.41 -10.70 -16.64
C THR A 750 -2.46 -10.16 -15.57
N LEU A 751 -2.81 -10.31 -14.28
CA LEU A 751 -1.99 -9.83 -13.18
C LEU A 751 -0.66 -10.58 -13.14
N LYS A 752 0.43 -9.82 -13.22
CA LYS A 752 1.77 -10.29 -12.93
C LYS A 752 2.32 -9.49 -11.76
N VAL A 753 3.03 -10.15 -10.85
CA VAL A 753 3.84 -9.46 -9.84
C VAL A 753 5.27 -9.85 -10.05
N VAL A 754 6.11 -8.84 -10.19
CA VAL A 754 7.54 -9.04 -10.16
C VAL A 754 8.04 -8.46 -8.82
N HIS A 755 9.10 -8.99 -8.25
CA HIS A 755 9.66 -8.59 -6.96
C HIS A 755 11.15 -8.33 -7.12
N GLY A 756 11.61 -7.16 -6.69
CA GLY A 756 13.02 -6.80 -6.60
C GLY A 756 13.41 -6.83 -5.14
N GLU A 757 14.28 -7.75 -4.76
CA GLU A 757 14.77 -7.89 -3.39
C GLU A 757 15.86 -6.85 -3.13
N ALA A 758 15.60 -5.92 -2.22
CA ALA A 758 16.52 -4.82 -1.94
C ALA A 758 17.86 -5.31 -1.36
N VAL A 759 17.85 -6.43 -0.65
CA VAL A 759 19.05 -6.97 0.02
C VAL A 759 19.99 -7.69 -0.95
N SER A 760 19.45 -8.24 -2.05
CA SER A 760 20.21 -9.11 -2.96
C SER A 760 20.30 -8.58 -4.39
N GLY A 761 19.60 -7.49 -4.72
CA GLY A 761 19.48 -6.98 -6.09
C GLY A 761 18.58 -7.83 -6.99
N ASN A 762 18.27 -9.08 -6.58
CA ASN A 762 17.60 -10.04 -7.45
C ASN A 762 16.19 -9.60 -7.82
N ILE A 763 15.91 -9.66 -9.12
CA ILE A 763 14.57 -9.49 -9.67
C ILE A 763 13.99 -10.85 -10.02
N SER A 764 12.82 -11.14 -9.51
CA SER A 764 12.14 -12.41 -9.77
C SER A 764 10.64 -12.22 -9.99
N ASP A 765 10.08 -13.07 -10.86
CA ASP A 765 8.63 -13.17 -11.00
C ASP A 765 8.05 -13.87 -9.76
N MET A 766 7.11 -13.23 -9.08
CA MET A 766 6.36 -13.90 -8.02
C MET A 766 5.24 -14.72 -8.64
N PRO A 767 5.12 -16.02 -8.30
CA PRO A 767 3.98 -16.80 -8.76
C PRO A 767 2.71 -16.33 -8.06
N ARG A 768 1.58 -16.31 -8.79
CA ARG A 768 0.26 -16.16 -8.15
C ARG A 768 -0.07 -17.46 -7.42
N SER A 769 -0.07 -17.44 -6.09
CA SER A 769 -0.13 -18.60 -5.21
C SER A 769 -0.62 -18.21 -3.81
N ARG A 770 -1.55 -19.00 -3.26
CA ARG A 770 -2.05 -18.85 -1.87
C ARG A 770 -1.19 -19.58 -0.84
N ALA A 771 -0.18 -20.33 -1.28
CA ALA A 771 0.73 -21.06 -0.42
C ALA A 771 2.07 -20.31 -0.23
N ASP A 772 2.61 -19.80 -1.34
CA ASP A 772 3.88 -19.06 -1.38
C ASP A 772 3.93 -18.23 -2.66
N GLY A 773 3.76 -16.91 -2.53
CA GLY A 773 3.62 -15.98 -3.65
C GLY A 773 2.62 -14.86 -3.39
N PHE A 774 1.99 -14.37 -4.46
CA PHE A 774 0.98 -13.31 -4.38
C PHE A 774 -0.43 -13.82 -4.68
N ASP A 775 -1.44 -13.13 -4.16
CA ASP A 775 -2.82 -13.26 -4.61
C ASP A 775 -3.47 -11.88 -4.68
N TYR A 776 -4.65 -11.81 -5.27
CA TYR A 776 -5.40 -10.58 -5.47
C TYR A 776 -6.79 -10.71 -4.85
N ASP A 777 -7.15 -9.74 -4.03
CA ASP A 777 -8.50 -9.59 -3.50
C ASP A 777 -9.25 -8.58 -4.37
N SER A 778 -10.14 -9.11 -5.21
CA SER A 778 -10.93 -8.35 -6.19
C SER A 778 -11.94 -7.40 -5.55
N ILE A 779 -12.37 -7.69 -4.32
CA ILE A 779 -13.40 -6.93 -3.63
C ILE A 779 -12.82 -5.61 -3.09
N VAL A 780 -11.60 -5.65 -2.55
CA VAL A 780 -10.89 -4.44 -2.06
C VAL A 780 -9.85 -3.91 -3.03
N ASN A 781 -9.72 -4.55 -4.20
CA ASN A 781 -8.76 -4.22 -5.26
C ASN A 781 -7.31 -4.14 -4.76
N ARG A 782 -6.87 -5.13 -3.98
CA ARG A 782 -5.54 -5.14 -3.33
C ARG A 782 -4.80 -6.46 -3.58
N VAL A 783 -3.50 -6.36 -3.76
CA VAL A 783 -2.59 -7.52 -3.88
C VAL A 783 -2.07 -7.88 -2.50
N LYS A 784 -2.16 -9.16 -2.13
CA LYS A 784 -1.68 -9.70 -0.85
C LYS A 784 -0.58 -10.73 -1.10
N PHE A 785 0.30 -10.91 -0.12
CA PHE A 785 1.38 -11.88 -0.19
C PHE A 785 1.23 -12.94 0.88
N THR A 786 1.62 -14.16 0.55
CA THR A 786 1.59 -15.31 1.45
C THR A 786 2.88 -16.10 1.33
N GLY A 787 3.24 -16.82 2.39
CA GLY A 787 4.33 -17.80 2.35
C GLY A 787 5.63 -17.33 3.00
N THR A 788 6.74 -17.85 2.50
CA THR A 788 8.05 -17.83 3.19
C THR A 788 8.97 -16.70 2.75
N THR A 789 8.73 -16.15 1.57
CA THR A 789 9.53 -15.06 0.99
C THR A 789 8.65 -13.89 0.53
N PRO A 790 7.76 -13.35 1.39
CA PRO A 790 6.99 -12.16 1.01
C PRO A 790 7.92 -10.94 0.90
N PRO A 791 7.54 -9.90 0.16
CA PRO A 791 8.31 -8.67 0.08
C PRO A 791 8.59 -8.07 1.47
N GLN A 792 9.85 -7.73 1.71
CA GLN A 792 10.38 -7.14 2.93
C GLN A 792 10.51 -5.62 2.81
N THR A 793 10.72 -4.94 3.94
CA THR A 793 11.00 -3.50 3.93
C THR A 793 12.21 -3.19 3.03
N GLY A 794 12.04 -2.21 2.14
CA GLY A 794 13.02 -1.81 1.12
C GLY A 794 12.68 -2.37 -0.27
N ASP A 795 12.04 -3.55 -0.33
CA ASP A 795 11.76 -4.22 -1.59
C ASP A 795 10.86 -3.41 -2.51
N ARG A 796 11.02 -3.65 -3.81
CA ARG A 796 10.20 -3.07 -4.87
C ARG A 796 9.25 -4.10 -5.44
N VAL A 797 8.00 -3.70 -5.62
CA VAL A 797 6.95 -4.51 -6.24
C VAL A 797 6.38 -3.74 -7.42
N VAL A 798 6.59 -4.24 -8.62
CA VAL A 798 5.92 -3.76 -9.85
C VAL A 798 4.92 -4.78 -10.32
N ILE A 799 3.74 -4.27 -10.67
CA ILE A 799 2.55 -5.03 -10.99
C ILE A 799 2.03 -4.52 -12.33
N PRO A 800 2.45 -5.11 -13.46
CA PRO A 800 1.83 -4.87 -14.75
C PRO A 800 0.60 -5.75 -14.92
N TYR A 801 -0.46 -5.18 -15.51
CA TYR A 801 -1.74 -5.85 -15.73
C TYR A 801 -2.56 -5.15 -16.81
N ARG A 802 -3.64 -5.79 -17.21
CA ARG A 802 -4.70 -5.15 -17.99
C ARG A 802 -5.85 -4.83 -17.06
N ARG A 803 -6.48 -3.68 -17.27
CA ARG A 803 -7.67 -3.26 -16.52
C ARG A 803 -8.79 -2.84 -17.47
N TRP A 804 -10.00 -2.75 -16.95
CA TRP A 804 -11.09 -2.13 -17.70
C TRP A 804 -10.83 -0.63 -17.86
N GLU A 805 -11.04 -0.08 -19.05
CA GLU A 805 -10.76 1.32 -19.37
C GLU A 805 -11.52 2.28 -18.44
N ASN A 806 -12.81 2.01 -18.22
CA ASN A 806 -13.73 2.83 -17.43
C ASN A 806 -13.66 2.58 -15.91
N SER A 807 -12.73 1.75 -15.45
CA SER A 807 -12.64 1.37 -14.03
C SER A 807 -11.90 2.36 -13.13
N VAL A 808 -11.40 3.47 -13.70
CA VAL A 808 -10.79 4.57 -12.94
C VAL A 808 -11.79 5.71 -12.86
N PHE A 809 -12.26 6.00 -11.66
CA PHE A 809 -13.21 7.09 -11.43
C PHE A 809 -12.48 8.43 -11.41
N VAL A 810 -12.96 9.37 -12.22
CA VAL A 810 -12.45 10.74 -12.27
C VAL A 810 -13.20 11.56 -11.22
N CYS A 811 -12.49 12.40 -10.48
CA CYS A 811 -13.04 13.22 -9.40
C CYS A 811 -12.51 14.65 -9.42
N GLN A 812 -13.20 15.55 -8.74
CA GLN A 812 -12.69 16.88 -8.39
C GLN A 812 -12.52 17.03 -6.88
N THR A 813 -13.33 16.29 -6.11
CA THR A 813 -13.35 16.27 -4.66
C THR A 813 -13.57 14.83 -4.18
N ASN A 814 -13.26 14.54 -2.90
CA ASN A 814 -13.52 13.22 -2.31
C ASN A 814 -15.00 12.79 -2.38
N ALA A 815 -15.93 13.74 -2.53
CA ALA A 815 -17.35 13.45 -2.66
C ALA A 815 -17.73 12.85 -4.03
N ASP A 816 -16.86 12.97 -5.03
CA ASP A 816 -17.07 12.37 -6.35
C ASP A 816 -16.64 10.90 -6.39
N CYS A 817 -15.99 10.41 -5.32
CA CYS A 817 -15.46 9.06 -5.24
C CYS A 817 -16.44 8.09 -4.55
N PRO A 818 -16.44 6.80 -4.94
CA PRO A 818 -17.25 5.78 -4.27
C PRO A 818 -16.94 5.72 -2.77
N SER A 819 -17.91 6.16 -1.95
CA SER A 819 -17.80 6.28 -0.50
C SER A 819 -17.53 4.93 0.17
N GLU A 820 -18.10 3.86 -0.38
CA GLU A 820 -18.01 2.50 0.14
C GLU A 820 -16.59 1.93 -0.03
N GLN A 821 -15.80 2.48 -0.96
CA GLN A 821 -14.44 2.03 -1.27
C GLN A 821 -13.34 2.90 -0.66
N LYS A 822 -13.70 3.89 0.17
CA LYS A 822 -12.78 4.80 0.88
C LYS A 822 -11.71 5.41 -0.05
N LEU A 823 -12.16 5.88 -1.21
CA LEU A 823 -11.32 6.47 -2.22
C LEU A 823 -11.15 7.97 -1.94
N GLU A 824 -9.92 8.47 -2.05
CA GLU A 824 -9.65 9.91 -2.00
C GLU A 824 -9.43 10.44 -3.41
N CYS A 825 -9.81 11.70 -3.62
CA CYS A 825 -9.56 12.35 -4.89
C CYS A 825 -8.13 12.87 -4.94
N LEU A 826 -7.28 12.15 -5.65
CA LEU A 826 -5.86 12.46 -5.82
C LEU A 826 -5.57 12.68 -7.31
N ASP A 827 -5.09 13.88 -7.65
CA ASP A 827 -4.78 14.29 -9.02
C ASP A 827 -5.92 14.12 -10.03
N GLY A 828 -7.17 14.29 -9.57
CA GLY A 828 -8.36 14.15 -10.41
C GLY A 828 -8.85 12.72 -10.58
N GLU A 829 -8.30 11.76 -9.83
CA GLU A 829 -8.72 10.36 -9.82
C GLU A 829 -9.03 9.88 -8.41
N CYS A 830 -10.03 9.03 -8.28
CA CYS A 830 -10.32 8.34 -7.04
C CYS A 830 -9.27 7.23 -6.84
N ARG A 831 -8.43 7.37 -5.81
CA ARG A 831 -7.35 6.44 -5.47
C ARG A 831 -7.41 5.95 -4.02
#